data_AF-A0AAX2M3L3-F1
#
_entry.id   AF-A0AAX2M3L3-F1
#
_cell.length_a   1.000
_cell.length_b   1.000
_cell.length_c   1.000
_cell.angle_alpha   90.00
_cell.angle_beta   90.00
_cell.angle_gamma   90.00
#
_symmetry.space_group_name_H-M   'P 1'
#
loop_
_entity.id
_entity.type
_entity.pdbx_description
1 polymer ?
#
loop_
_entity_poly.entity_id
_entity_poly.type
_entity_poly.pdbx_seq_one_letter_code
_entity_poly.pdbx_strand_id
1 'polypeptide(L)'
;MDRELFITRLAFINNDEIDTIDKNSSIAYLKALYQCENSIAINYNQEELFTQATAINNLGYNSTFTKIFILDKEKLNDTYLDARKRLYKSINTLKEKRNEKIKDIQDYLNKEISLQDNLNNQSFNTKENDVNLILNEVFNIEQFYDKNTNTIVLKTNNIKIIFLDKVNLQDLQDNSNNTSFISMSNLIHIYDNHCDIFAKDRSVLDIKDIEEKYQIDFKSLDIKIFLNSTLLTGSNELPNNPFYFGELDQDNTIKQDTPSYYFSPKDESSGLGRLSIFYKNDELCLLNYSILENSLNIKLECLSKQSLEYKDLISNTLKEQKTTQVDKKQAIAKLHALLENQNLECIHGGKVILKSNKGKTFKDDGVPIMLESDLLNSSIVACPNTIAGVSVPCTKVVNVKGSLSQKKVNNEYAILQELISACKTDKGFALKVSFTPTKFKFDHSFDPKEGLGEQSKNQIELKEPIIRLHYKSDRFQKDNLPIYNLLINNEKKEQDKALNEFNIDLKDLKDIEDINILNQFKQDFSKDYEFKELNLSFDTNLIKLYFIIPKNIAKVYKSAYKEFENKDLGAGYFTQLHEYDKIIKNALEDNKELNEYHFSFLAPAKMQNLKLQIAQGLDEILEDEDRKQELYVCKFVVVNGVKI
;
A
#
# COMPACT_ATOMS: atom_id res chain seq x y z
N MET A 1 39.71 39.05 -1.27
CA MET A 1 38.25 38.98 -1.10
C MET A 1 37.98 37.65 -0.45
N ASP A 2 37.74 37.68 0.84
CA ASP A 2 37.84 36.52 1.73
C ASP A 2 36.88 35.41 1.34
N ARG A 3 37.44 34.24 1.03
CA ARG A 3 36.73 32.96 1.01
C ARG A 3 36.58 32.48 2.46
N GLU A 4 35.91 33.25 3.31
CA GLU A 4 35.30 32.63 4.49
C GLU A 4 34.11 31.82 3.98
N LEU A 5 34.33 30.51 3.87
CA LEU A 5 33.37 29.53 3.39
C LEU A 5 32.02 29.67 4.12
N PHE A 6 30.94 29.61 3.36
CA PHE A 6 29.60 29.27 3.84
C PHE A 6 29.60 27.87 4.50
N ILE A 7 30.12 27.76 5.72
CA ILE A 7 30.03 26.51 6.51
C ILE A 7 28.73 26.59 7.30
N THR A 8 27.72 25.83 6.85
CA THR A 8 26.51 25.57 7.63
C THR A 8 26.89 24.82 8.91
N ARG A 9 26.47 25.33 10.07
CA ARG A 9 26.58 24.68 11.38
C ARG A 9 25.20 24.30 11.88
N LEU A 10 25.13 23.30 12.77
CA LEU A 10 23.91 22.92 13.47
C LEU A 10 23.95 23.42 14.91
N ALA A 11 22.92 24.16 15.32
CA ALA A 11 22.65 24.43 16.74
C ALA A 11 21.60 23.43 17.22
N PHE A 12 21.92 22.65 18.25
CA PHE A 12 21.02 21.64 18.80
C PHE A 12 20.00 22.26 19.75
N ILE A 13 18.77 21.76 19.71
CA ILE A 13 17.64 22.22 20.50
C ILE A 13 17.24 21.11 21.48
N ASN A 14 17.12 21.46 22.76
CA ASN A 14 16.68 20.54 23.81
C ASN A 14 15.17 20.65 24.12
N ASN A 15 14.66 19.76 24.98
CA ASN A 15 13.23 19.72 25.31
C ASN A 15 12.75 20.98 26.07
N ASP A 16 13.60 21.62 26.87
CA ASP A 16 13.24 22.83 27.63
C ASP A 16 13.10 24.02 26.67
N GLU A 17 13.99 24.15 25.69
CA GLU A 17 13.91 25.19 24.65
C GLU A 17 12.65 25.05 23.80
N ILE A 18 12.24 23.81 23.50
CA ILE A 18 11.00 23.52 22.76
C ILE A 18 9.75 23.98 23.51
N ASP A 19 9.73 23.88 24.84
CA ASP A 19 8.60 24.34 25.64
C ASP A 19 8.42 25.85 25.58
N THR A 20 9.51 26.59 25.36
CA THR A 20 9.47 28.06 25.20
C THR A 20 9.00 28.53 23.83
N ILE A 21 8.93 27.65 22.82
CA ILE A 21 8.51 28.03 21.48
C ILE A 21 7.05 28.49 21.49
N ASP A 22 6.82 29.67 20.95
CA ASP A 22 5.52 30.31 20.78
C ASP A 22 5.33 30.78 19.33
N LYS A 23 4.19 31.41 19.03
CA LYS A 23 3.95 31.94 17.69
C LYS A 23 4.94 33.02 17.26
N ASN A 24 5.62 33.70 18.17
CA ASN A 24 6.55 34.80 17.87
C ASN A 24 7.99 34.31 17.63
N SER A 25 8.27 33.06 17.99
CA SER A 25 9.53 32.40 17.74
C SER A 25 9.93 32.45 16.26
N SER A 26 11.23 32.32 16.00
CA SER A 26 11.75 32.43 14.64
C SER A 26 11.28 31.27 13.75
N ILE A 27 11.34 31.47 12.43
CA ILE A 27 10.92 30.46 11.45
C ILE A 27 11.79 29.20 11.54
N ALA A 28 13.05 29.32 11.94
CA ALA A 28 13.94 28.18 12.16
C ALA A 28 13.45 27.30 13.34
N TYR A 29 13.13 27.90 14.48
CA TYR A 29 12.59 27.17 15.64
C TYR A 29 11.19 26.58 15.36
N LEU A 30 10.32 27.32 14.66
CA LEU A 30 9.02 26.82 14.25
C LEU A 30 9.14 25.63 13.28
N LYS A 31 10.11 25.65 12.36
CA LYS A 31 10.44 24.51 11.49
C LYS A 31 10.91 23.31 12.32
N ALA A 32 11.84 23.53 13.25
CA ALA A 32 12.36 22.46 14.09
C ALA A 32 11.25 21.78 14.91
N LEU A 33 10.36 22.57 15.51
CA LEU A 33 9.17 22.08 16.20
C LEU A 33 8.26 21.26 15.25
N TYR A 34 7.93 21.83 14.09
CA TYR A 34 7.01 21.21 13.13
C TYR A 34 7.56 19.90 12.54
N GLN A 35 8.85 19.86 12.20
CA GLN A 35 9.52 18.68 11.64
C GLN A 35 10.02 17.70 12.70
N CYS A 36 9.92 18.06 13.98
CA CYS A 36 10.50 17.30 15.08
C CYS A 36 12.00 17.05 14.91
N GLU A 37 12.71 18.09 14.45
CA GLU A 37 14.17 18.14 14.29
C GLU A 37 14.80 18.70 15.57
N ASN A 38 15.85 18.05 16.06
CA ASN A 38 16.58 18.45 17.27
C ASN A 38 17.68 19.49 17.00
N SER A 39 17.67 20.14 15.84
CA SER A 39 18.66 21.15 15.49
C SER A 39 18.14 22.13 14.43
N ILE A 40 18.76 23.31 14.38
CA ILE A 40 18.57 24.33 13.34
C ILE A 40 19.88 24.66 12.64
N ALA A 41 19.79 25.05 11.37
CA ALA A 41 20.94 25.47 10.58
C ALA A 41 21.28 26.95 10.85
N ILE A 42 22.53 27.22 11.22
CA ILE A 42 23.08 28.54 11.50
C ILE A 42 24.38 28.78 10.71
N ASN A 43 24.70 30.05 10.45
CA ASN A 43 25.98 30.44 9.84
C ASN A 43 27.09 30.59 10.90
N TYR A 44 28.29 30.99 10.46
CA TYR A 44 29.43 31.22 11.36
C TYR A 44 29.15 32.28 12.44
N ASN A 45 28.35 33.30 12.10
CA ASN A 45 27.95 34.39 12.99
C ASN A 45 26.78 34.02 13.92
N GLN A 46 26.38 32.74 13.98
CA GLN A 46 25.22 32.24 14.72
C GLN A 46 23.87 32.80 14.23
N GLU A 47 23.81 33.32 13.02
CA GLU A 47 22.55 33.75 12.41
C GLU A 47 21.84 32.56 11.77
N GLU A 48 20.52 32.52 11.92
CA GLU A 48 19.67 31.46 11.38
C GLU A 48 19.65 31.47 9.85
N LEU A 49 19.88 30.31 9.25
CA LEU A 49 19.85 30.17 7.78
C LEU A 49 18.44 29.96 7.24
N PHE A 50 17.50 29.48 8.07
CA PHE A 50 16.13 29.21 7.67
C PHE A 50 15.18 30.36 8.08
N THR A 51 15.14 31.37 7.22
CA THR A 51 14.29 32.57 7.32
C THR A 51 12.94 32.39 6.60
N GLN A 52 12.02 33.35 6.78
CA GLN A 52 10.78 33.40 6.01
C GLN A 52 11.01 33.42 4.49
N ALA A 53 11.98 34.21 4.01
CA ALA A 53 12.29 34.28 2.59
C ALA A 53 12.78 32.94 2.05
N THR A 54 13.69 32.27 2.77
CA THR A 54 14.18 30.94 2.37
C THR A 54 13.09 29.88 2.47
N ALA A 55 12.17 29.97 3.44
CA ALA A 55 11.05 29.05 3.56
C ALA A 55 10.10 29.15 2.35
N ILE A 56 9.75 30.37 1.93
CA ILE A 56 8.91 30.60 0.75
C ILE A 56 9.63 30.11 -0.52
N ASN A 57 10.91 30.44 -0.68
CA ASN A 57 11.68 30.04 -1.87
C ASN A 57 11.87 28.52 -1.97
N ASN A 58 12.12 27.84 -0.85
CA ASN A 58 12.47 26.41 -0.85
C ASN A 58 11.23 25.51 -0.77
N LEU A 59 10.18 25.92 -0.05
CA LEU A 59 8.98 25.09 0.18
C LEU A 59 7.78 25.51 -0.67
N GLY A 60 7.77 26.74 -1.18
CA GLY A 60 6.65 27.31 -1.91
C GLY A 60 5.44 27.67 -1.04
N TYR A 61 4.49 28.41 -1.64
CA TYR A 61 3.26 28.86 -0.96
C TYR A 61 2.26 27.73 -0.67
N ASN A 62 2.34 26.62 -1.42
CA ASN A 62 1.43 25.49 -1.26
C ASN A 62 1.86 24.53 -0.13
N SER A 63 3.08 24.66 0.41
CA SER A 63 3.53 23.86 1.53
C SER A 63 2.70 24.12 2.78
N THR A 64 2.28 23.05 3.46
CA THR A 64 1.55 23.12 4.74
C THR A 64 2.31 23.95 5.77
N PHE A 65 3.64 23.84 5.81
CA PHE A 65 4.46 24.65 6.71
C PHE A 65 4.33 26.14 6.41
N THR A 66 4.45 26.53 5.14
CA THR A 66 4.31 27.93 4.70
C THR A 66 2.92 28.46 5.01
N LYS A 67 1.87 27.69 4.74
CA LYS A 67 0.49 28.06 5.08
C LYS A 67 0.36 28.36 6.58
N ILE A 68 0.84 27.47 7.45
CA ILE A 68 0.65 27.57 8.90
C ILE A 68 1.52 28.66 9.54
N PHE A 69 2.83 28.62 9.31
CA PHE A 69 3.80 29.40 10.10
C PHE A 69 4.21 30.72 9.45
N ILE A 70 3.76 30.97 8.21
CA ILE A 70 4.07 32.19 7.48
C ILE A 70 2.79 32.93 7.09
N LEU A 71 1.88 32.29 6.34
CA LEU A 71 0.66 32.95 5.86
C LEU A 71 -0.37 33.14 6.98
N ASP A 72 -0.57 32.10 7.79
CA ASP A 72 -1.56 32.07 8.87
C ASP A 72 -0.93 32.20 10.27
N LYS A 73 0.28 32.74 10.35
CA LYS A 73 1.06 32.86 11.60
C LYS A 73 0.26 33.53 12.72
N GLU A 74 -0.51 34.56 12.40
CA GLU A 74 -1.34 35.29 13.38
C GLU A 74 -2.49 34.48 13.95
N LYS A 75 -2.93 33.42 13.26
CA LYS A 75 -3.99 32.50 13.70
C LYS A 75 -3.46 31.30 14.49
N LEU A 76 -2.14 31.14 14.61
CA LEU A 76 -1.55 30.13 15.48
C LEU A 76 -1.96 30.36 16.93
N ASN A 77 -2.39 29.29 17.58
CA ASN A 77 -2.76 29.28 18.99
C ASN A 77 -1.92 28.26 19.77
N ASP A 78 -1.92 28.43 21.10
CA ASP A 78 -1.16 27.56 22.00
C ASP A 78 -1.65 26.12 21.93
N THR A 79 -2.93 25.88 21.66
CA THR A 79 -3.47 24.51 21.56
C THR A 79 -2.77 23.69 20.46
N TYR A 80 -2.58 24.29 19.28
CA TYR A 80 -1.86 23.65 18.18
C TYR A 80 -0.36 23.52 18.47
N LEU A 81 0.28 24.57 18.99
CA LEU A 81 1.71 24.55 19.31
C LEU A 81 2.02 23.52 20.40
N ASP A 82 1.17 23.41 21.42
CA ASP A 82 1.32 22.41 22.48
C ASP A 82 1.15 20.98 21.96
N ALA A 83 0.21 20.75 21.04
CA ALA A 83 0.08 19.46 20.36
C ALA A 83 1.37 19.12 19.58
N ARG A 84 1.95 20.10 18.89
CA ARG A 84 3.25 19.94 18.20
C ARG A 84 4.41 19.69 19.16
N LYS A 85 4.46 20.36 20.31
CA LYS A 85 5.48 20.13 21.35
C LYS A 85 5.38 18.71 21.92
N ARG A 86 4.17 18.20 22.15
CA ARG A 86 3.95 16.81 22.59
C ARG A 86 4.35 15.79 21.54
N LEU A 87 4.05 16.04 20.26
CA LEU A 87 4.52 15.22 19.15
C LEU A 87 6.05 15.20 19.07
N TYR A 88 6.68 16.38 19.15
CA TYR A 88 8.14 16.53 19.18
C TYR A 88 8.77 15.68 20.28
N LYS A 89 8.28 15.82 21.52
CA LYS A 89 8.76 15.06 22.68
C LYS A 89 8.59 13.56 22.47
N SER A 90 7.43 13.14 21.95
CA SER A 90 7.16 11.73 21.66
C SER A 90 8.13 11.15 20.63
N ILE A 91 8.39 11.87 19.54
CA ILE A 91 9.37 11.46 18.52
C ILE A 91 10.78 11.41 19.11
N ASN A 92 11.16 12.38 19.93
CA ASN A 92 12.47 12.37 20.58
C ASN A 92 12.62 11.20 21.55
N THR A 93 11.62 10.89 22.36
CA THR A 93 11.63 9.69 23.21
C THR A 93 11.80 8.41 22.39
N LEU A 94 11.16 8.32 21.22
CA LEU A 94 11.35 7.18 20.31
C LEU A 94 12.79 7.12 19.77
N LYS A 95 13.36 8.27 19.37
CA LYS A 95 14.76 8.38 18.92
C LYS A 95 15.75 8.01 20.03
N GLU A 96 15.53 8.47 21.25
CA GLU A 96 16.36 8.18 22.43
C GLU A 96 16.35 6.68 22.74
N LYS A 97 15.16 6.06 22.86
CA LYS A 97 15.04 4.60 23.07
C LYS A 97 15.74 3.78 21.99
N ARG A 98 15.66 4.23 20.74
CA ARG A 98 16.41 3.60 19.63
C ARG A 98 17.91 3.73 19.84
N ASN A 99 18.39 4.92 20.19
CA ASN A 99 19.82 5.17 20.42
C ASN A 99 20.36 4.43 21.65
N GLU A 100 19.58 4.29 22.73
CA GLU A 100 19.90 3.46 23.89
C GLU A 100 20.09 2.00 23.49
N LYS A 101 19.14 1.43 22.73
CA LYS A 101 19.28 0.07 22.18
C LYS A 101 20.53 -0.08 21.32
N ILE A 102 20.82 0.89 20.45
CA ILE A 102 22.04 0.88 19.63
C ILE A 102 23.28 0.84 20.53
N LYS A 103 23.31 1.65 21.59
CA LYS A 103 24.42 1.69 22.54
C LYS A 103 24.59 0.37 23.30
N ASP A 104 23.49 -0.22 23.79
CA ASP A 104 23.51 -1.50 24.49
C ASP A 104 24.06 -2.62 23.59
N ILE A 105 23.72 -2.60 22.30
CA ILE A 105 24.25 -3.53 21.28
C ILE A 105 25.75 -3.28 21.06
N GLN A 106 26.17 -2.03 20.94
CA GLN A 106 27.58 -1.68 20.77
C GLN A 106 28.42 -2.12 21.98
N ASP A 107 27.92 -1.90 23.20
CA ASP A 107 28.58 -2.30 24.44
C ASP A 107 28.67 -3.84 24.55
N TYR A 108 27.62 -4.56 24.13
CA TYR A 108 27.64 -6.02 24.03
C TYR A 108 28.70 -6.52 23.04
N LEU A 109 28.76 -5.93 21.84
CA LEU A 109 29.73 -6.29 20.80
C LEU A 109 31.17 -6.03 21.25
N ASN A 110 31.44 -4.87 21.84
CA ASN A 110 32.76 -4.53 22.36
C ASN A 110 33.22 -5.52 23.44
N LYS A 111 32.30 -6.01 24.27
CA LYS A 111 32.59 -7.02 25.30
C LYS A 111 32.87 -8.41 24.72
N GLU A 112 32.12 -8.84 23.71
CA GLU A 112 32.36 -10.12 23.01
C GLU A 112 33.69 -10.09 22.24
N ILE A 113 34.02 -8.99 21.54
CA ILE A 113 35.31 -8.80 20.86
C ILE A 113 36.46 -8.89 21.87
N SER A 114 36.34 -8.21 23.02
CA SER A 114 37.34 -8.29 24.09
C SER A 114 37.50 -9.68 24.69
N LEU A 115 36.45 -10.52 24.68
CA LEU A 115 36.52 -11.92 25.14
C LEU A 115 37.17 -12.83 24.09
N GLN A 116 36.98 -12.56 22.79
CA GLN A 116 37.63 -13.28 21.69
C GLN A 116 39.15 -13.04 21.66
N ASP A 117 39.60 -11.80 21.89
CA ASP A 117 41.04 -11.48 21.93
C ASP A 117 41.78 -12.19 23.09
N ASN A 118 41.06 -12.59 24.15
CA ASN A 118 41.63 -13.30 25.30
C ASN A 118 41.61 -14.83 25.18
N LEU A 119 40.88 -15.40 24.21
CA LEU A 119 40.69 -16.84 24.03
C LEU A 119 41.00 -17.20 22.58
N ASN A 120 42.26 -17.56 22.29
CA ASN A 120 42.71 -18.00 20.96
C ASN A 120 41.73 -18.98 20.29
N ASN A 121 40.92 -18.46 19.36
CA ASN A 121 40.08 -19.15 18.39
C ASN A 121 39.44 -20.46 18.85
N GLN A 122 38.31 -20.37 19.55
CA GLN A 122 37.23 -21.35 19.43
C GLN A 122 35.95 -20.67 18.94
N SER A 123 35.45 -21.16 17.79
CA SER A 123 34.28 -20.66 17.09
C SER A 123 33.00 -20.82 17.92
N PHE A 124 32.47 -19.72 18.44
CA PHE A 124 31.11 -19.66 18.96
C PHE A 124 30.15 -19.26 17.83
N ASN A 125 29.64 -20.26 17.11
CA ASN A 125 28.75 -20.09 15.95
C ASN A 125 27.26 -19.88 16.32
N THR A 126 26.94 -19.48 17.56
CA THR A 126 25.55 -19.41 18.05
C THR A 126 25.05 -18.01 18.40
N LYS A 127 25.88 -16.95 18.37
CA LYS A 127 25.48 -15.57 18.76
C LYS A 127 25.55 -14.52 17.66
N GLU A 128 26.25 -14.79 16.56
CA GLU A 128 26.31 -13.90 15.39
C GLU A 128 24.93 -13.75 14.74
N ASN A 129 24.13 -14.82 14.76
CA ASN A 129 22.72 -14.80 14.36
C ASN A 129 21.86 -13.94 15.29
N ASP A 130 22.07 -13.98 16.61
CA ASP A 130 21.31 -13.15 17.57
C ASP A 130 21.64 -11.66 17.41
N VAL A 131 22.91 -11.33 17.20
CA VAL A 131 23.37 -9.96 16.92
C VAL A 131 22.77 -9.44 15.61
N ASN A 132 22.80 -10.24 14.53
CA ASN A 132 22.21 -9.85 13.24
C ASN A 132 20.67 -9.74 13.32
N LEU A 133 20.02 -10.59 14.11
CA LEU A 133 18.57 -10.49 14.39
C LEU A 133 18.25 -9.19 15.12
N ILE A 134 19.03 -8.84 16.14
CA ILE A 134 18.84 -7.63 16.98
C ILE A 134 19.20 -6.36 16.20
N LEU A 135 20.26 -6.37 15.38
CA LEU A 135 20.58 -5.27 14.45
C LEU A 135 19.46 -5.07 13.44
N ASN A 136 18.91 -6.14 12.88
CA ASN A 136 17.72 -6.07 12.03
C ASN A 136 16.51 -5.50 12.81
N GLU A 137 16.33 -5.82 14.08
CA GLU A 137 15.25 -5.24 14.89
C GLU A 137 15.41 -3.74 15.19
N VAL A 138 16.65 -3.24 15.28
CA VAL A 138 16.93 -1.84 15.61
C VAL A 138 17.04 -0.94 14.39
N PHE A 139 17.44 -1.48 13.23
CA PHE A 139 17.71 -0.72 12.01
C PHE A 139 16.68 -0.92 10.89
N ASN A 140 15.76 -1.89 10.95
CA ASN A 140 14.74 -2.02 9.90
C ASN A 140 13.66 -0.95 10.00
N ILE A 141 13.69 -0.02 9.07
CA ILE A 141 12.54 0.84 8.71
C ILE A 141 11.32 -0.01 8.35
N GLU A 142 11.51 -1.24 7.85
CA GLU A 142 10.44 -2.22 7.58
C GLU A 142 9.60 -2.60 8.81
N GLN A 143 10.09 -2.42 10.04
CA GLN A 143 9.29 -2.68 11.25
C GLN A 143 8.23 -1.61 11.51
N PHE A 144 8.47 -0.40 11.03
CA PHE A 144 7.53 0.72 11.15
C PHE A 144 6.59 0.78 9.95
N TYR A 145 6.95 0.15 8.84
CA TYR A 145 6.09 0.09 7.67
C TYR A 145 5.05 -1.03 7.80
N ASP A 146 3.79 -0.65 7.82
CA ASP A 146 2.69 -1.61 7.76
C ASP A 146 2.39 -1.97 6.29
N LYS A 147 2.87 -3.15 5.88
CA LYS A 147 2.73 -3.70 4.52
C LYS A 147 1.28 -3.86 4.05
N ASN A 148 0.32 -4.01 4.97
CA ASN A 148 -1.09 -4.12 4.59
C ASN A 148 -1.67 -2.77 4.17
N THR A 149 -1.07 -1.68 4.65
CA THR A 149 -1.67 -0.36 4.63
C THR A 149 -0.84 0.66 3.88
N ASN A 150 0.41 0.30 3.58
CA ASN A 150 1.44 1.15 3.00
C ASN A 150 1.64 2.43 3.82
N THR A 151 1.59 2.33 5.15
CA THR A 151 1.76 3.46 6.07
C THR A 151 2.88 3.21 7.06
N ILE A 152 3.39 4.28 7.66
CA ILE A 152 4.40 4.19 8.72
C ILE A 152 3.72 4.36 10.07
N VAL A 153 3.98 3.43 10.99
CA VAL A 153 3.50 3.41 12.36
C VAL A 153 4.67 3.28 13.31
N LEU A 154 4.93 4.33 14.09
CA LEU A 154 5.87 4.29 15.20
C LEU A 154 5.08 4.03 16.48
N LYS A 155 5.46 3.00 17.26
CA LYS A 155 4.75 2.69 18.50
C LYS A 155 5.66 2.24 19.62
N THR A 156 5.26 2.58 20.84
CA THR A 156 5.69 1.97 22.10
C THR A 156 4.44 1.72 22.96
N ASN A 157 4.60 1.26 24.20
CA ASN A 157 3.47 0.95 25.07
C ASN A 157 2.50 2.13 25.28
N ASN A 158 3.02 3.37 25.30
CA ASN A 158 2.23 4.56 25.65
C ASN A 158 2.16 5.60 24.54
N ILE A 159 2.85 5.40 23.42
CA ILE A 159 2.93 6.34 22.30
C ILE A 159 2.66 5.59 21.02
N LYS A 160 1.81 6.14 20.16
CA LYS A 160 1.58 5.64 18.82
C LYS A 160 1.46 6.80 17.84
N ILE A 161 2.27 6.78 16.79
CA ILE A 161 2.31 7.79 15.73
C ILE A 161 2.05 7.07 14.42
N ILE A 162 0.99 7.46 13.72
CA ILE A 162 0.57 6.86 12.45
C ILE A 162 0.65 7.93 11.38
N PHE A 163 1.54 7.76 10.41
CA PHE A 163 1.62 8.64 9.25
C PHE A 163 0.59 8.19 8.22
N LEU A 164 -0.31 9.10 7.85
CA LEU A 164 -1.47 8.79 7.02
C LEU A 164 -1.19 8.87 5.53
N ASP A 165 -0.07 9.51 5.16
CA ASP A 165 0.41 9.53 3.79
C ASP A 165 0.92 8.13 3.40
N LYS A 166 0.42 7.59 2.30
CA LYS A 166 0.87 6.30 1.79
C LYS A 166 2.31 6.41 1.34
N VAL A 167 3.12 5.45 1.74
CA VAL A 167 4.54 5.37 1.42
C VAL A 167 4.76 4.19 0.50
N ASN A 168 5.55 4.37 -0.55
CA ASN A 168 6.01 3.25 -1.37
C ASN A 168 7.20 2.58 -0.64
N LEU A 169 7.17 1.26 -0.51
CA LEU A 169 8.26 0.47 0.08
C LEU A 169 9.61 0.75 -0.61
N GLN A 170 9.58 1.04 -1.91
CA GLN A 170 10.77 1.45 -2.67
C GLN A 170 11.33 2.80 -2.18
N ASP A 171 10.47 3.77 -1.88
CA ASP A 171 10.90 5.09 -1.38
C ASP A 171 11.57 5.00 0.00
N LEU A 172 11.23 3.98 0.81
CA LEU A 172 11.84 3.69 2.12
C LEU A 172 13.21 3.03 2.00
N GLN A 173 13.36 2.11 1.05
CA GLN A 173 14.59 1.34 0.86
C GLN A 173 15.68 2.18 0.18
N ASP A 174 15.30 3.08 -0.73
CA ASP A 174 16.24 3.98 -1.42
C ASP A 174 16.74 5.16 -0.54
N ASN A 175 16.07 5.45 0.58
CA ASN A 175 16.31 6.63 1.42
C ASN A 175 16.53 6.29 2.91
N SER A 176 17.35 5.29 3.23
CA SER A 176 17.62 4.88 4.62
C SER A 176 18.14 5.99 5.54
N ASN A 177 18.63 7.12 4.97
CA ASN A 177 19.13 8.29 5.69
C ASN A 177 18.27 9.58 5.54
N ASN A 178 17.21 9.58 4.73
CA ASN A 178 16.43 10.79 4.43
C ASN A 178 14.98 10.68 4.91
N THR A 179 14.60 11.35 6.00
CA THR A 179 13.21 11.40 6.52
C THR A 179 12.27 12.29 5.68
N SER A 180 12.71 12.78 4.52
CA SER A 180 12.03 13.80 3.70
C SER A 180 10.73 13.33 3.03
N PHE A 181 10.44 12.03 3.00
CA PHE A 181 9.20 11.49 2.44
C PHE A 181 8.05 11.41 3.46
N ILE A 182 8.33 11.54 4.76
CA ILE A 182 7.30 11.45 5.81
C ILE A 182 6.76 12.86 6.08
N SER A 183 5.55 13.15 5.60
CA SER A 183 4.96 14.46 5.86
C SER A 183 4.46 14.55 7.31
N MET A 184 4.99 15.55 8.03
CA MET A 184 4.56 15.90 9.39
C MET A 184 3.19 16.61 9.43
N SER A 185 2.56 16.78 8.27
CA SER A 185 1.25 17.44 8.11
C SER A 185 0.05 16.51 8.15
N ASN A 186 0.24 15.19 8.02
CA ASN A 186 -0.86 14.23 7.89
C ASN A 186 -0.58 12.97 8.72
N LEU A 187 -0.91 13.02 10.02
CA LEU A 187 -0.60 11.94 10.96
C LEU A 187 -1.56 11.92 12.17
N ILE A 188 -1.62 10.79 12.86
CA ILE A 188 -2.31 10.61 14.14
C ILE A 188 -1.25 10.38 15.22
N HIS A 189 -1.31 11.15 16.31
CA HIS A 189 -0.45 11.01 17.47
C HIS A 189 -1.28 10.69 18.70
N ILE A 190 -1.14 9.47 19.19
CA ILE A 190 -1.77 8.98 20.42
C ILE A 190 -0.71 8.89 21.49
N TYR A 191 -1.02 9.42 22.67
CA TYR A 191 -0.17 9.34 23.85
C TYR A 191 -1.04 9.31 25.10
N ASP A 192 -0.77 8.36 26.00
CA ASP A 192 -1.61 8.09 27.16
C ASP A 192 -3.09 7.89 26.75
N ASN A 193 -3.98 8.81 27.13
CA ASN A 193 -5.40 8.81 26.75
C ASN A 193 -5.78 9.96 25.79
N HIS A 194 -4.80 10.61 25.16
CA HIS A 194 -5.00 11.71 24.24
C HIS A 194 -4.71 11.30 22.80
N CYS A 195 -5.33 12.00 21.85
CA CYS A 195 -5.15 11.78 20.43
C CYS A 195 -5.16 13.12 19.67
N ASP A 196 -4.02 13.51 19.13
CA ASP A 196 -3.88 14.67 18.26
C ASP A 196 -3.84 14.17 16.79
N ILE A 197 -4.82 14.57 15.98
CA ILE A 197 -4.93 14.25 14.55
C ILE A 197 -4.55 15.50 13.75
N PHE A 198 -3.46 15.41 13.00
CA PHE A 198 -3.03 16.47 12.08
C PHE A 198 -3.45 16.07 10.67
N ALA A 199 -4.31 16.88 10.05
CA ALA A 199 -4.74 16.73 8.67
C ALA A 199 -4.29 17.94 7.84
N LYS A 200 -4.08 17.71 6.54
CA LYS A 200 -3.73 18.75 5.56
C LYS A 200 -4.84 18.90 4.54
N ASP A 201 -4.67 19.89 3.68
CA ASP A 201 -5.55 20.09 2.52
C ASP A 201 -5.74 18.79 1.72
N ARG A 202 -7.00 18.50 1.40
CA ARG A 202 -7.50 17.32 0.67
C ARG A 202 -7.25 15.98 1.35
N SER A 203 -6.95 15.97 2.65
CA SER A 203 -6.93 14.72 3.42
C SER A 203 -8.32 14.06 3.41
N VAL A 204 -8.35 12.73 3.29
CA VAL A 204 -9.55 11.91 3.40
C VAL A 204 -9.32 10.86 4.48
N LEU A 205 -10.11 10.91 5.55
CA LEU A 205 -9.98 10.02 6.70
C LEU A 205 -11.24 9.17 6.84
N ASP A 206 -11.12 7.85 6.68
CA ASP A 206 -12.19 6.93 7.04
C ASP A 206 -12.04 6.51 8.50
N ILE A 207 -12.93 7.00 9.36
CA ILE A 207 -12.83 6.80 10.80
C ILE A 207 -12.89 5.30 11.14
N LYS A 208 -13.80 4.55 10.51
CA LYS A 208 -13.97 3.12 10.79
C LYS A 208 -12.78 2.31 10.29
N ASP A 209 -12.30 2.60 9.07
CA ASP A 209 -11.10 1.94 8.55
C ASP A 209 -9.93 2.16 9.50
N ILE A 210 -9.73 3.40 9.97
CA ILE A 210 -8.64 3.74 10.90
C ILE A 210 -8.79 3.00 12.24
N GLU A 211 -9.99 2.98 12.83
CA GLU A 211 -10.27 2.25 14.08
C GLU A 211 -9.96 0.76 13.94
N GLU A 212 -10.47 0.11 12.90
CA GLU A 212 -10.29 -1.33 12.66
C GLU A 212 -8.83 -1.67 12.37
N LYS A 213 -8.22 -0.93 11.44
CA LYS A 213 -6.89 -1.20 10.91
C LYS A 213 -5.79 -0.99 11.93
N TYR A 214 -5.89 0.11 12.68
CA TYR A 214 -4.92 0.43 13.71
C TYR A 214 -5.36 -0.02 15.10
N GLN A 215 -6.54 -0.64 15.27
CA GLN A 215 -7.04 -1.06 16.59
C GLN A 215 -7.09 0.13 17.56
N ILE A 216 -7.73 1.21 17.14
CA ILE A 216 -7.93 2.43 17.94
C ILE A 216 -9.39 2.48 18.37
N ASP A 217 -9.62 2.77 19.65
CA ASP A 217 -10.95 3.14 20.15
C ASP A 217 -11.00 4.65 20.37
N PHE A 218 -11.45 5.39 19.35
CA PHE A 218 -11.53 6.85 19.44
C PHE A 218 -12.47 7.33 20.55
N LYS A 219 -13.46 6.52 20.96
CA LYS A 219 -14.41 6.92 22.01
C LYS A 219 -13.78 7.00 23.39
N SER A 220 -12.66 6.31 23.60
CA SER A 220 -11.93 6.30 24.87
C SER A 220 -10.87 7.41 24.97
N LEU A 221 -10.63 8.15 23.90
CA LEU A 221 -9.54 9.12 23.79
C LEU A 221 -10.05 10.57 23.85
N ASP A 222 -9.27 11.45 24.46
CA ASP A 222 -9.42 12.90 24.33
C ASP A 222 -8.84 13.35 22.97
N ILE A 223 -9.73 13.55 22.01
CA ILE A 223 -9.36 13.80 20.60
C ILE A 223 -9.37 15.29 20.29
N LYS A 224 -8.29 15.73 19.62
CA LYS A 224 -8.19 16.99 18.90
C LYS A 224 -7.84 16.71 17.45
N ILE A 225 -8.58 17.32 16.53
CA ILE A 225 -8.29 17.23 15.10
C ILE A 225 -8.06 18.62 14.53
N PHE A 226 -6.97 18.75 13.79
CA PHE A 226 -6.53 20.00 13.19
C PHE A 226 -6.55 19.88 11.67
N LEU A 227 -7.20 20.83 10.98
CA LEU A 227 -6.94 21.07 9.56
C LEU A 227 -5.87 22.16 9.47
N ASN A 228 -4.68 21.78 9.02
CA ASN A 228 -3.44 22.55 9.13
C ASN A 228 -3.13 22.89 10.60
N SER A 229 -3.43 24.12 11.04
CA SER A 229 -3.31 24.57 12.43
C SER A 229 -4.64 24.88 13.11
N THR A 230 -5.75 24.80 12.37
CA THR A 230 -7.08 25.15 12.88
C THR A 230 -7.70 23.96 13.58
N LEU A 231 -7.96 24.09 14.88
CA LEU A 231 -8.69 23.09 15.66
C LEU A 231 -10.14 23.02 15.18
N LEU A 232 -10.62 21.82 14.88
CA LEU A 232 -12.00 21.60 14.44
C LEU A 232 -12.85 21.17 15.63
N THR A 233 -13.81 22.03 16.00
CA THR A 233 -14.73 21.78 17.11
C THR A 233 -16.17 21.53 16.64
N GLY A 234 -16.45 21.82 15.37
CA GLY A 234 -17.81 21.81 14.81
C GLY A 234 -18.50 23.16 14.95
N SER A 235 -19.77 23.24 14.56
CA SER A 235 -20.55 24.47 14.51
C SER A 235 -22.06 24.19 14.53
N ASN A 236 -22.85 25.26 14.49
CA ASN A 236 -24.31 25.22 14.43
C ASN A 236 -24.78 25.15 12.99
N GLU A 237 -25.90 24.46 12.77
CA GLU A 237 -26.52 24.35 11.46
C GLU A 237 -27.03 25.71 10.98
N LEU A 238 -26.78 26.03 9.72
CA LEU A 238 -27.23 27.26 9.10
C LEU A 238 -28.74 27.25 8.88
N PRO A 239 -29.42 28.41 9.05
CA PRO A 239 -30.82 28.54 8.71
C PRO A 239 -31.08 28.15 7.25
N ASN A 240 -32.14 27.38 7.01
CA ASN A 240 -32.61 26.94 5.68
C ASN A 240 -31.63 26.09 4.86
N ASN A 241 -30.51 25.63 5.43
CA ASN A 241 -29.54 24.78 4.75
C ASN A 241 -29.30 23.50 5.56
N PRO A 242 -30.18 22.48 5.40
CA PRO A 242 -30.08 21.24 6.16
C PRO A 242 -28.70 20.58 6.02
N PHE A 243 -28.15 20.15 7.15
CA PHE A 243 -26.85 19.52 7.31
C PHE A 243 -25.64 20.36 6.89
N TYR A 244 -25.82 21.67 6.73
CA TYR A 244 -24.73 22.61 6.52
C TYR A 244 -24.52 23.43 7.78
N PHE A 245 -23.29 23.45 8.31
CA PHE A 245 -22.95 24.04 9.61
C PHE A 245 -21.84 25.07 9.44
N GLY A 246 -21.92 26.17 10.17
CA GLY A 246 -20.93 27.24 10.08
C GLY A 246 -21.46 28.56 10.60
N GLU A 247 -20.75 29.63 10.27
CA GLU A 247 -21.16 30.99 10.60
C GLU A 247 -21.41 31.80 9.32
N LEU A 248 -22.38 32.70 9.39
CA LEU A 248 -22.61 33.69 8.35
C LEU A 248 -21.91 35.01 8.70
N ASP A 249 -21.42 35.71 7.69
CA ASP A 249 -20.96 37.08 7.79
C ASP A 249 -22.14 38.07 7.82
N GLN A 250 -21.84 39.36 7.81
CA GLN A 250 -22.86 40.42 7.83
C GLN A 250 -23.73 40.45 6.56
N ASP A 251 -23.24 39.87 5.46
CA ASP A 251 -23.89 39.81 4.15
C ASP A 251 -24.70 38.51 3.95
N ASN A 252 -24.83 37.69 5.01
CA ASN A 252 -25.43 36.34 4.98
C ASN A 252 -24.69 35.34 4.09
N THR A 253 -23.41 35.55 3.83
CA THR A 253 -22.51 34.58 3.18
C THR A 253 -21.78 33.74 4.22
N ILE A 254 -21.38 32.52 3.85
CA ILE A 254 -20.61 31.66 4.74
C ILE A 254 -19.24 32.30 5.00
N LYS A 255 -18.91 32.48 6.29
CA LYS A 255 -17.59 32.94 6.70
C LYS A 255 -16.53 31.96 6.24
N GLN A 256 -15.51 32.48 5.55
CA GLN A 256 -14.37 31.69 5.08
C GLN A 256 -13.20 31.67 6.08
N ASP A 257 -13.23 32.55 7.08
CA ASP A 257 -12.18 32.70 8.09
C ASP A 257 -12.37 31.80 9.32
N THR A 258 -13.52 31.10 9.40
CA THR A 258 -13.85 30.00 10.31
C THR A 258 -14.21 28.73 9.50
N PRO A 259 -14.05 27.52 10.07
CA PRO A 259 -14.42 26.30 9.36
C PRO A 259 -15.94 26.17 9.17
N SER A 260 -16.35 25.67 8.00
CA SER A 260 -17.71 25.25 7.71
C SER A 260 -17.75 23.75 7.43
N TYR A 261 -18.91 23.14 7.63
CA TYR A 261 -19.07 21.70 7.62
C TYR A 261 -20.33 21.32 6.84
N TYR A 262 -20.23 20.30 6.00
CA TYR A 262 -21.37 19.73 5.31
C TYR A 262 -21.45 18.24 5.58
N PHE A 263 -22.52 17.81 6.22
CA PHE A 263 -22.78 16.41 6.49
C PHE A 263 -23.69 15.82 5.42
N SER A 264 -23.22 14.77 4.74
CA SER A 264 -24.00 13.97 3.81
C SER A 264 -24.30 12.62 4.46
N PRO A 265 -25.55 12.36 4.89
CA PRO A 265 -25.97 11.05 5.36
C PRO A 265 -25.61 9.94 4.37
N LYS A 266 -25.11 8.81 4.87
CA LYS A 266 -24.88 7.61 4.04
C LYS A 266 -26.19 6.88 3.75
N ASP A 267 -27.07 6.85 4.75
CA ASP A 267 -28.38 6.21 4.73
C ASP A 267 -29.31 6.87 5.76
N GLU A 268 -30.58 6.48 5.76
CA GLU A 268 -31.63 7.06 6.60
C GLU A 268 -31.58 6.65 8.09
N SER A 269 -30.74 5.68 8.46
CA SER A 269 -30.92 4.91 9.71
C SER A 269 -29.67 4.69 10.55
N SER A 270 -28.47 4.87 10.01
CA SER A 270 -27.21 4.58 10.70
C SER A 270 -26.68 5.77 11.51
N GLY A 271 -27.07 6.99 11.15
CA GLY A 271 -26.45 8.22 11.67
C GLY A 271 -25.02 8.44 11.21
N LEU A 272 -24.53 7.63 10.27
CA LEU A 272 -23.21 7.74 9.69
C LEU A 272 -23.28 8.44 8.34
N GLY A 273 -22.22 9.17 8.00
CA GLY A 273 -22.14 9.88 6.74
C GLY A 273 -20.74 10.37 6.41
N ARG A 274 -20.67 11.11 5.31
CA ARG A 274 -19.49 11.89 4.91
C ARG A 274 -19.61 13.28 5.53
N LEU A 275 -18.62 13.70 6.31
CA LEU A 275 -18.47 15.09 6.74
C LEU A 275 -17.40 15.77 5.88
N SER A 276 -17.80 16.74 5.07
CA SER A 276 -16.88 17.59 4.30
C SER A 276 -16.65 18.88 5.08
N ILE A 277 -15.40 19.29 5.26
CA ILE A 277 -15.00 20.42 6.08
C ILE A 277 -14.25 21.39 5.17
N PHE A 278 -14.68 22.64 5.14
CA PHE A 278 -14.10 23.68 4.30
C PHE A 278 -13.54 24.78 5.19
N TYR A 279 -12.29 25.15 4.94
CA TYR A 279 -11.64 26.26 5.62
C TYR A 279 -10.79 27.03 4.62
N LYS A 280 -11.18 28.27 4.30
CA LYS A 280 -10.60 29.05 3.20
C LYS A 280 -10.60 28.24 1.89
N ASN A 281 -9.43 27.90 1.37
CA ASN A 281 -9.24 27.11 0.15
C ASN A 281 -8.90 25.64 0.43
N ASP A 282 -8.88 25.24 1.69
CA ASP A 282 -8.53 23.88 2.09
C ASP A 282 -9.79 23.05 2.39
N GLU A 283 -9.74 21.76 2.04
CA GLU A 283 -10.82 20.80 2.29
C GLU A 283 -10.32 19.60 3.10
N LEU A 284 -11.15 19.08 4.01
CA LEU A 284 -10.95 17.81 4.70
C LEU A 284 -12.23 16.97 4.61
N CYS A 285 -12.09 15.69 4.28
CA CYS A 285 -13.21 14.76 4.22
C CYS A 285 -13.09 13.68 5.29
N LEU A 286 -14.09 13.55 6.15
CA LEU A 286 -14.22 12.45 7.10
C LEU A 286 -15.32 11.49 6.62
N LEU A 287 -14.97 10.23 6.39
CA LEU A 287 -15.91 9.17 6.07
C LEU A 287 -16.31 8.41 7.34
N ASN A 288 -17.53 7.89 7.35
CA ASN A 288 -18.14 7.21 8.50
C ASN A 288 -18.18 8.09 9.77
N TYR A 289 -18.33 9.42 9.60
CA TYR A 289 -18.58 10.35 10.71
C TYR A 289 -19.98 10.10 11.28
N SER A 290 -20.10 10.00 12.60
CA SER A 290 -21.37 9.87 13.31
C SER A 290 -21.87 11.24 13.77
N ILE A 291 -23.01 11.67 13.23
CA ILE A 291 -23.67 12.93 13.64
C ILE A 291 -24.35 12.82 15.02
N LEU A 292 -24.58 11.60 15.50
CA LEU A 292 -25.12 11.35 16.84
C LEU A 292 -24.03 11.34 17.90
N GLU A 293 -22.91 10.67 17.62
CA GLU A 293 -21.82 10.52 18.57
C GLU A 293 -20.81 11.67 18.49
N ASN A 294 -20.93 12.54 17.49
CA ASN A 294 -20.00 13.64 17.22
C ASN A 294 -18.56 13.10 17.11
N SER A 295 -18.33 12.22 16.12
CA SER A 295 -17.04 11.53 15.94
C SER A 295 -15.86 12.50 15.95
N LEU A 296 -14.75 12.05 16.55
CA LEU A 296 -13.52 12.85 16.70
C LEU A 296 -13.71 14.18 17.44
N ASN A 297 -14.74 14.28 18.30
CA ASN A 297 -15.08 15.47 19.09
C ASN A 297 -15.45 16.71 18.27
N ILE A 298 -15.83 16.53 16.99
CA ILE A 298 -16.40 17.59 16.15
C ILE A 298 -17.91 17.60 16.39
N LYS A 299 -18.44 18.64 17.02
CA LYS A 299 -19.85 18.73 17.45
C LYS A 299 -20.69 19.50 16.44
N LEU A 300 -21.67 18.83 15.85
CA LEU A 300 -22.60 19.43 14.90
C LEU A 300 -23.98 19.60 15.53
N GLU A 301 -24.34 20.84 15.82
CA GLU A 301 -25.64 21.17 16.41
C GLU A 301 -26.70 21.30 15.32
N CYS A 302 -27.65 20.37 15.31
CA CYS A 302 -28.74 20.33 14.35
C CYS A 302 -29.89 21.21 14.83
N LEU A 303 -30.34 22.11 13.97
CA LEU A 303 -31.38 23.11 14.25
C LEU A 303 -32.53 23.05 13.23
N SER A 304 -32.30 22.52 12.03
CA SER A 304 -33.31 22.41 10.98
C SER A 304 -34.30 21.27 11.26
N LYS A 305 -35.54 21.44 10.81
CA LYS A 305 -36.57 20.39 10.96
C LYS A 305 -36.11 19.05 10.37
N GLN A 306 -35.48 19.08 9.20
CA GLN A 306 -35.01 17.89 8.50
C GLN A 306 -33.90 17.17 9.27
N SER A 307 -32.92 17.90 9.82
CA SER A 307 -31.80 17.28 10.54
C SER A 307 -32.23 16.76 11.92
N LEU A 308 -33.19 17.43 12.57
CA LEU A 308 -33.82 16.96 13.80
C LEU A 308 -34.65 15.69 13.58
N GLU A 309 -35.49 15.65 12.55
CA GLU A 309 -36.26 14.45 12.18
C GLU A 309 -35.34 13.27 11.86
N TYR A 310 -34.22 13.52 11.17
CA TYR A 310 -33.19 12.51 10.92
C TYR A 310 -32.58 11.98 12.24
N LYS A 311 -32.19 12.87 13.16
CA LYS A 311 -31.66 12.46 14.48
C LYS A 311 -32.68 11.67 15.30
N ASP A 312 -33.95 12.05 15.26
CA ASP A 312 -35.04 11.35 15.95
C ASP A 312 -35.26 9.95 15.37
N LEU A 313 -35.29 9.83 14.04
CA LEU A 313 -35.45 8.55 13.34
C LEU A 313 -34.35 7.57 13.76
N ILE A 314 -33.08 7.98 13.70
CA ILE A 314 -31.94 7.13 14.08
C ILE A 314 -31.97 6.79 15.57
N SER A 315 -32.30 7.74 16.44
CA SER A 315 -32.39 7.51 17.87
C SER A 315 -33.45 6.47 18.22
N ASN A 316 -34.58 6.46 17.51
CA ASN A 316 -35.62 5.46 17.65
C ASN A 316 -35.18 4.10 17.12
N THR A 317 -34.54 4.05 15.95
CA THR A 317 -33.97 2.81 15.39
C THR A 317 -32.91 2.20 16.32
N LEU A 318 -32.03 3.00 16.92
CA LEU A 318 -31.02 2.54 17.89
C LEU A 318 -31.65 2.05 19.21
N LYS A 319 -32.74 2.68 19.67
CA LYS A 319 -33.49 2.23 20.85
C LYS A 319 -34.17 0.89 20.60
N GLU A 320 -34.80 0.72 19.44
CA GLU A 320 -35.39 -0.57 19.02
C GLU A 320 -34.33 -1.66 18.88
N GLN A 321 -33.15 -1.32 18.35
CA GLN A 321 -32.01 -2.24 18.31
C GLN A 321 -31.49 -2.58 19.72
N LYS A 322 -31.45 -1.62 20.66
CA LYS A 322 -31.01 -1.84 22.06
C LYS A 322 -32.00 -2.66 22.90
N THR A 323 -33.31 -2.47 22.76
CA THR A 323 -34.32 -3.34 23.41
C THR A 323 -34.28 -4.76 22.86
N THR A 324 -33.79 -4.94 21.62
CA THR A 324 -33.56 -6.27 21.03
C THR A 324 -32.18 -6.87 21.42
N GLN A 325 -31.28 -6.09 22.05
CA GLN A 325 -29.90 -6.48 22.37
C GLN A 325 -29.68 -7.12 23.75
N VAL A 326 -30.68 -7.21 24.61
CA VAL A 326 -30.53 -7.93 25.91
C VAL A 326 -30.33 -9.44 25.72
N ASP A 327 -30.55 -10.00 24.51
CA ASP A 327 -30.59 -11.46 24.32
C ASP A 327 -29.71 -12.06 23.20
N LYS A 328 -28.69 -11.38 22.65
CA LYS A 328 -27.82 -12.05 21.65
C LYS A 328 -26.33 -11.71 21.74
N LYS A 329 -25.56 -12.70 22.20
CA LYS A 329 -24.24 -13.05 21.65
C LYS A 329 -24.30 -13.05 20.12
N GLN A 330 -23.39 -12.30 19.47
CA GLN A 330 -22.99 -12.37 18.05
C GLN A 330 -24.09 -12.81 17.07
N ALA A 331 -24.78 -11.85 16.45
CA ALA A 331 -25.70 -12.13 15.36
C ALA A 331 -24.92 -12.40 14.06
N ILE A 332 -24.65 -13.68 13.79
CA ILE A 332 -24.32 -14.18 12.46
C ILE A 332 -25.60 -14.08 11.61
N ALA A 333 -25.52 -13.56 10.39
CA ALA A 333 -26.66 -13.48 9.48
C ALA A 333 -27.22 -14.89 9.22
N LYS A 334 -28.48 -15.13 9.62
CA LYS A 334 -29.19 -16.41 9.42
C LYS A 334 -29.95 -16.37 8.09
N LEU A 335 -29.55 -17.24 7.16
CA LEU A 335 -30.11 -17.36 5.81
C LEU A 335 -31.12 -18.51 5.72
N HIS A 336 -32.03 -18.47 4.75
CA HIS A 336 -33.16 -19.38 4.62
C HIS A 336 -32.79 -20.66 3.86
N ALA A 337 -33.23 -21.82 4.37
CA ALA A 337 -33.00 -23.11 3.71
C ALA A 337 -33.87 -23.26 2.45
N LEU A 338 -33.34 -23.88 1.39
CA LEU A 338 -34.08 -24.23 0.17
C LEU A 338 -35.07 -25.36 0.44
N LEU A 339 -36.31 -25.24 -0.05
CA LEU A 339 -37.35 -26.28 0.05
C LEU A 339 -37.51 -27.08 -1.25
N GLU A 340 -37.94 -28.33 -1.11
CA GLU A 340 -38.15 -29.27 -2.23
C GLU A 340 -39.18 -28.79 -3.27
N ASN A 341 -40.14 -27.93 -2.90
CA ASN A 341 -41.19 -27.45 -3.79
C ASN A 341 -40.84 -26.13 -4.54
N GLN A 342 -39.67 -25.54 -4.29
CA GLN A 342 -39.31 -24.26 -4.89
C GLN A 342 -38.89 -24.41 -6.35
N ASN A 343 -39.16 -23.36 -7.14
CA ASN A 343 -38.72 -23.29 -8.53
C ASN A 343 -37.25 -22.84 -8.59
N LEU A 344 -36.35 -23.82 -8.73
CA LEU A 344 -34.92 -23.60 -8.95
C LEU A 344 -34.60 -23.79 -10.44
N GLU A 345 -33.92 -22.82 -11.04
CA GLU A 345 -33.60 -22.82 -12.46
C GLU A 345 -32.11 -22.53 -12.70
N CYS A 346 -31.54 -22.99 -13.81
CA CYS A 346 -30.32 -22.39 -14.32
C CYS A 346 -30.62 -21.00 -14.92
N ILE A 347 -29.59 -20.17 -15.13
CA ILE A 347 -29.80 -18.84 -15.71
C ILE A 347 -30.48 -18.84 -17.09
N HIS A 348 -30.41 -19.95 -17.83
CA HIS A 348 -31.07 -20.12 -19.13
C HIS A 348 -32.55 -20.52 -19.03
N GLY A 349 -33.07 -20.80 -17.83
CA GLY A 349 -34.47 -21.21 -17.62
C GLY A 349 -34.73 -22.72 -17.61
N GLY A 350 -33.68 -23.55 -17.61
CA GLY A 350 -33.81 -24.99 -17.36
C GLY A 350 -34.14 -25.26 -15.89
N LYS A 351 -35.15 -26.10 -15.63
CA LYS A 351 -35.66 -26.39 -14.28
C LYS A 351 -34.86 -27.49 -13.60
N VAL A 352 -34.41 -27.24 -12.37
CA VAL A 352 -33.76 -28.24 -11.52
C VAL A 352 -34.83 -29.10 -10.86
N ILE A 353 -34.70 -30.42 -10.96
CA ILE A 353 -35.59 -31.37 -10.27
C ILE A 353 -35.11 -31.53 -8.83
N LEU A 354 -35.81 -30.88 -7.90
CA LEU A 354 -35.54 -31.01 -6.47
C LEU A 354 -36.21 -32.27 -5.93
N LYS A 355 -35.42 -33.09 -5.23
CA LYS A 355 -35.91 -34.27 -4.50
C LYS A 355 -35.12 -34.43 -3.21
N SER A 356 -35.75 -34.17 -2.08
CA SER A 356 -35.11 -34.30 -0.77
C SER A 356 -35.06 -35.78 -0.39
N ASN A 357 -33.88 -36.30 -0.05
CA ASN A 357 -33.69 -37.64 0.48
C ASN A 357 -33.24 -37.58 1.94
N LYS A 358 -32.17 -36.83 2.22
CA LYS A 358 -31.63 -36.70 3.57
C LYS A 358 -32.29 -35.56 4.35
N GLY A 359 -32.87 -34.57 3.67
CA GLY A 359 -33.66 -33.50 4.30
C GLY A 359 -35.10 -33.88 4.64
N LYS A 360 -35.59 -35.08 4.27
CA LYS A 360 -37.00 -35.50 4.43
C LYS A 360 -37.60 -35.36 5.83
N THR A 361 -36.77 -35.46 6.86
CA THR A 361 -37.19 -35.36 8.27
C THR A 361 -37.32 -33.92 8.76
N PHE A 362 -36.83 -32.94 8.02
CA PHE A 362 -36.84 -31.52 8.37
C PHE A 362 -37.78 -30.79 7.42
N LYS A 363 -38.98 -30.48 7.90
CA LYS A 363 -40.08 -29.98 7.05
C LYS A 363 -40.56 -28.62 7.50
N ASP A 364 -40.64 -27.70 6.56
CA ASP A 364 -41.31 -26.41 6.73
C ASP A 364 -42.71 -26.48 6.11
N ASP A 365 -43.73 -26.32 6.94
CA ASP A 365 -45.15 -26.48 6.55
C ASP A 365 -45.41 -27.76 5.72
N GLY A 366 -44.76 -28.86 6.13
CA GLY A 366 -44.88 -30.17 5.50
C GLY A 366 -43.94 -30.42 4.31
N VAL A 367 -43.20 -29.41 3.86
CA VAL A 367 -42.25 -29.50 2.73
C VAL A 367 -40.82 -29.70 3.22
N PRO A 368 -40.11 -30.76 2.77
CA PRO A 368 -38.71 -30.99 3.15
C PRO A 368 -37.74 -29.90 2.71
N ILE A 369 -36.70 -29.66 3.52
CA ILE A 369 -35.53 -28.87 3.10
C ILE A 369 -34.61 -29.68 2.18
N MET A 370 -33.78 -28.99 1.40
CA MET A 370 -32.75 -29.57 0.54
C MET A 370 -31.39 -29.54 1.25
N LEU A 371 -30.70 -30.69 1.28
CA LEU A 371 -29.31 -30.80 1.77
C LEU A 371 -28.32 -30.93 0.61
N GLU A 372 -27.02 -30.83 0.93
CA GLU A 372 -25.91 -30.86 -0.03
C GLU A 372 -26.04 -32.00 -1.06
N SER A 373 -26.24 -33.24 -0.61
CA SER A 373 -26.36 -34.38 -1.53
C SER A 373 -27.69 -34.43 -2.28
N ASP A 374 -28.72 -33.74 -1.78
CA ASP A 374 -30.03 -33.68 -2.42
C ASP A 374 -30.01 -32.74 -3.65
N LEU A 375 -29.18 -31.68 -3.62
CA LEU A 375 -29.00 -30.74 -4.73
C LEU A 375 -27.82 -31.11 -5.66
N LEU A 376 -26.75 -31.68 -5.11
CA LEU A 376 -25.61 -32.12 -5.91
C LEU A 376 -26.02 -33.27 -6.84
N ASN A 377 -25.74 -33.14 -8.14
CA ASN A 377 -26.19 -34.05 -9.21
C ASN A 377 -27.70 -34.04 -9.50
N SER A 378 -28.50 -33.11 -8.96
CA SER A 378 -29.89 -32.96 -9.39
C SER A 378 -29.99 -32.69 -10.89
N SER A 379 -30.94 -33.35 -11.55
CA SER A 379 -31.16 -33.20 -12.99
C SER A 379 -31.73 -31.83 -13.34
N ILE A 380 -31.31 -31.29 -14.47
CA ILE A 380 -31.86 -30.07 -15.06
C ILE A 380 -32.58 -30.45 -16.35
N VAL A 381 -33.84 -30.05 -16.45
CA VAL A 381 -34.70 -30.37 -17.61
C VAL A 381 -35.11 -29.09 -18.33
N ALA A 382 -35.46 -29.23 -19.62
CA ALA A 382 -35.98 -28.14 -20.44
C ALA A 382 -35.09 -26.89 -20.51
N CYS A 383 -33.77 -27.04 -20.46
CA CYS A 383 -32.82 -25.92 -20.64
C CYS A 383 -32.72 -25.52 -22.12
N PRO A 384 -33.07 -24.27 -22.50
CA PRO A 384 -33.06 -23.83 -23.91
C PRO A 384 -31.67 -23.36 -24.38
N ASN A 385 -30.60 -23.61 -23.61
CA ASN A 385 -29.27 -23.09 -23.90
C ASN A 385 -28.75 -23.59 -25.26
N THR A 386 -28.29 -22.66 -26.10
CA THR A 386 -27.71 -22.93 -27.41
C THR A 386 -26.41 -22.15 -27.58
N ILE A 387 -25.43 -22.73 -28.28
CA ILE A 387 -24.17 -22.06 -28.64
C ILE A 387 -24.04 -22.17 -30.16
N ALA A 388 -23.99 -21.02 -30.85
CA ALA A 388 -23.91 -20.95 -32.31
C ALA A 388 -24.99 -21.80 -33.03
N GLY A 389 -26.21 -21.82 -32.51
CA GLY A 389 -27.34 -22.58 -33.08
C GLY A 389 -27.37 -24.06 -32.71
N VAL A 390 -26.37 -24.58 -31.99
CA VAL A 390 -26.34 -25.96 -31.50
C VAL A 390 -26.89 -26.02 -30.07
N SER A 391 -27.82 -26.94 -29.79
CA SER A 391 -28.38 -27.14 -28.45
C SER A 391 -27.34 -27.70 -27.49
N VAL A 392 -27.06 -26.96 -26.40
CA VAL A 392 -26.11 -27.33 -25.33
C VAL A 392 -26.79 -27.14 -23.96
N PRO A 393 -27.83 -27.93 -23.65
CA PRO A 393 -28.58 -27.77 -22.42
C PRO A 393 -27.70 -28.06 -21.19
N CYS A 394 -27.95 -27.33 -20.11
CA CYS A 394 -27.52 -27.74 -18.77
C CYS A 394 -28.31 -29.01 -18.40
N THR A 395 -27.62 -30.04 -17.92
CA THR A 395 -28.22 -31.35 -17.64
C THR A 395 -28.24 -31.71 -16.16
N LYS A 396 -27.34 -31.13 -15.36
CA LYS A 396 -27.27 -31.37 -13.91
C LYS A 396 -26.54 -30.27 -13.14
N VAL A 397 -26.74 -30.25 -11.82
CA VAL A 397 -25.97 -29.44 -10.87
C VAL A 397 -24.69 -30.16 -10.47
N VAL A 398 -23.54 -29.49 -10.49
CA VAL A 398 -22.22 -30.11 -10.20
C VAL A 398 -21.43 -29.44 -9.08
N ASN A 399 -21.82 -28.24 -8.64
CA ASN A 399 -21.21 -27.56 -7.51
C ASN A 399 -22.28 -26.83 -6.69
N VAL A 400 -22.26 -27.03 -5.37
CA VAL A 400 -23.18 -26.41 -4.40
C VAL A 400 -22.46 -25.74 -3.24
N LYS A 401 -21.12 -25.76 -3.21
CA LYS A 401 -20.30 -25.37 -2.04
C LYS A 401 -20.56 -23.95 -1.55
N GLY A 402 -20.77 -23.01 -2.47
CA GLY A 402 -21.00 -21.61 -2.12
C GLY A 402 -22.38 -21.33 -1.53
N SER A 403 -23.26 -22.34 -1.43
CA SER A 403 -24.63 -22.21 -0.89
C SER A 403 -24.82 -23.06 0.37
N LEU A 404 -23.76 -23.55 1.01
CA LEU A 404 -23.86 -24.43 2.17
C LEU A 404 -24.02 -23.66 3.49
N SER A 405 -24.81 -24.22 4.40
CA SER A 405 -24.86 -23.79 5.80
C SER A 405 -23.55 -24.09 6.54
N GLN A 406 -23.31 -23.39 7.64
CA GLN A 406 -22.19 -23.67 8.54
C GLN A 406 -22.48 -24.88 9.43
N LYS A 407 -23.74 -25.07 9.82
CA LYS A 407 -24.18 -26.18 10.65
C LYS A 407 -24.73 -27.32 9.81
N LYS A 408 -24.39 -28.54 10.19
CA LYS A 408 -24.93 -29.75 9.57
C LYS A 408 -26.29 -30.11 10.15
N VAL A 409 -27.15 -30.64 9.29
CA VAL A 409 -28.42 -31.26 9.60
C VAL A 409 -28.38 -32.65 8.97
N ASN A 410 -28.63 -33.70 9.76
CA ASN A 410 -28.49 -35.09 9.29
C ASN A 410 -27.11 -35.41 8.68
N ASN A 411 -26.05 -34.93 9.33
CA ASN A 411 -24.65 -35.05 8.89
C ASN A 411 -24.29 -34.38 7.55
N GLU A 412 -25.18 -33.55 6.97
CA GLU A 412 -24.91 -32.77 5.76
C GLU A 412 -25.24 -31.29 5.93
N TYR A 413 -24.70 -30.45 5.07
CA TYR A 413 -25.02 -29.02 5.07
C TYR A 413 -26.33 -28.75 4.34
N ALA A 414 -27.13 -27.80 4.86
CA ALA A 414 -28.33 -27.32 4.21
C ALA A 414 -27.98 -26.36 3.08
N ILE A 415 -28.81 -26.33 2.03
CA ILE A 415 -28.69 -25.38 0.92
C ILE A 415 -29.37 -24.06 1.29
N LEU A 416 -28.69 -22.92 1.08
CA LEU A 416 -29.15 -21.58 1.43
C LEU A 416 -29.61 -20.82 0.19
N GLN A 417 -30.88 -20.42 0.18
CA GLN A 417 -31.56 -19.81 -0.97
C GLN A 417 -30.87 -18.55 -1.47
N GLU A 418 -30.46 -17.69 -0.54
CA GLU A 418 -29.84 -16.39 -0.81
C GLU A 418 -28.47 -16.52 -1.49
N LEU A 419 -27.85 -17.70 -1.40
CA LEU A 419 -26.53 -17.99 -1.97
C LEU A 419 -26.58 -18.95 -3.16
N ILE A 420 -27.78 -19.25 -3.69
CA ILE A 420 -27.98 -20.20 -4.80
C ILE A 420 -27.20 -19.83 -6.06
N SER A 421 -26.91 -18.54 -6.28
CA SER A 421 -26.11 -18.05 -7.40
C SER A 421 -24.67 -18.59 -7.41
N ALA A 422 -24.17 -19.06 -6.26
CA ALA A 422 -22.86 -19.68 -6.14
C ALA A 422 -22.85 -21.15 -6.60
N CYS A 423 -24.01 -21.79 -6.76
CA CYS A 423 -24.13 -23.13 -7.32
C CYS A 423 -23.85 -23.13 -8.83
N LYS A 424 -23.31 -24.22 -9.38
CA LYS A 424 -22.95 -24.34 -10.81
C LYS A 424 -23.56 -25.58 -11.46
N THR A 425 -23.97 -25.42 -12.72
CA THR A 425 -24.37 -26.50 -13.63
C THR A 425 -23.17 -27.20 -14.24
N ASP A 426 -23.38 -28.36 -14.87
CA ASP A 426 -22.39 -29.12 -15.65
C ASP A 426 -21.75 -28.31 -16.81
N LYS A 427 -22.37 -27.20 -17.19
CA LYS A 427 -21.87 -26.26 -18.20
C LYS A 427 -21.22 -25.00 -17.60
N GLY A 428 -21.06 -24.95 -16.28
CA GLY A 428 -20.39 -23.84 -15.57
C GLY A 428 -21.28 -22.62 -15.27
N PHE A 429 -22.58 -22.69 -15.55
CA PHE A 429 -23.51 -21.58 -15.34
C PHE A 429 -24.17 -21.62 -13.97
N ALA A 430 -24.52 -20.45 -13.44
CA ALA A 430 -25.15 -20.30 -12.13
C ALA A 430 -26.61 -20.79 -12.10
N LEU A 431 -27.12 -20.96 -10.89
CA LEU A 431 -28.53 -21.20 -10.62
C LEU A 431 -29.22 -19.93 -10.08
N LYS A 432 -30.55 -19.90 -10.15
CA LYS A 432 -31.40 -18.85 -9.58
C LYS A 432 -32.63 -19.51 -8.95
N VAL A 433 -33.11 -18.96 -7.85
CA VAL A 433 -34.32 -19.41 -7.14
C VAL A 433 -35.23 -18.22 -6.87
N SER A 434 -36.53 -18.44 -6.89
CA SER A 434 -37.48 -17.47 -6.34
C SER A 434 -37.47 -17.59 -4.81
N PHE A 435 -37.02 -16.54 -4.14
CA PHE A 435 -36.88 -16.52 -2.70
C PHE A 435 -38.23 -16.74 -2.00
N THR A 436 -38.27 -17.68 -1.06
CA THR A 436 -39.42 -17.92 -0.17
C THR A 436 -38.91 -18.00 1.27
N PRO A 437 -39.37 -17.14 2.20
CA PRO A 437 -38.98 -17.24 3.60
C PRO A 437 -39.33 -18.61 4.20
N THR A 438 -38.39 -19.20 4.95
CA THR A 438 -38.58 -20.49 5.63
C THR A 438 -38.33 -20.42 7.15
N LYS A 439 -38.93 -21.34 7.91
CA LYS A 439 -38.71 -21.53 9.35
C LYS A 439 -37.30 -22.04 9.66
N PHE A 440 -36.68 -22.76 8.72
CA PHE A 440 -35.31 -23.26 8.86
C PHE A 440 -34.32 -22.20 8.40
N LYS A 441 -33.65 -21.56 9.36
CA LYS A 441 -32.61 -20.57 9.11
C LYS A 441 -31.26 -21.04 9.65
N PHE A 442 -30.22 -20.89 8.85
CA PHE A 442 -28.88 -21.35 9.18
C PHE A 442 -27.85 -20.23 9.02
N ASP A 443 -26.80 -20.30 9.82
CA ASP A 443 -25.59 -19.51 9.64
C ASP A 443 -24.90 -19.96 8.33
N HIS A 444 -24.34 -19.04 7.55
CA HIS A 444 -23.63 -19.35 6.31
C HIS A 444 -22.16 -19.73 6.56
N SER A 445 -21.59 -20.65 5.76
CA SER A 445 -20.22 -21.14 5.94
C SER A 445 -19.15 -20.37 5.15
N PHE A 446 -19.47 -19.20 4.61
CA PHE A 446 -18.63 -18.55 3.60
C PHE A 446 -17.50 -17.73 4.22
N ASP A 447 -16.26 -18.03 3.83
CA ASP A 447 -15.11 -17.13 4.01
C ASP A 447 -15.18 -16.05 2.91
N PRO A 448 -15.29 -14.75 3.25
CA PRO A 448 -15.33 -13.66 2.28
C PRO A 448 -14.13 -13.62 1.32
N LYS A 449 -13.03 -14.31 1.65
CA LYS A 449 -11.83 -14.42 0.79
C LYS A 449 -12.00 -15.38 -0.38
N GLU A 450 -12.99 -16.28 -0.39
CA GLU A 450 -13.12 -17.33 -1.42
C GLU A 450 -14.19 -17.09 -2.49
N GLY A 451 -14.91 -15.98 -2.47
CA GLY A 451 -15.68 -15.64 -3.66
C GLY A 451 -16.27 -14.25 -3.65
N LEU A 452 -15.50 -13.36 -4.26
CA LEU A 452 -15.92 -12.33 -5.21
C LEU A 452 -14.72 -11.99 -6.12
N GLY A 453 -14.05 -13.03 -6.63
CA GLY A 453 -12.99 -12.91 -7.64
C GLY A 453 -13.59 -12.84 -9.04
N GLU A 454 -13.94 -11.63 -9.45
CA GLU A 454 -14.06 -11.10 -10.81
C GLU A 454 -14.44 -12.05 -11.96
N GLN A 455 -15.68 -11.87 -12.42
CA GLN A 455 -16.00 -12.02 -13.84
C GLN A 455 -15.36 -10.87 -14.63
N SER A 456 -14.15 -11.09 -15.13
CA SER A 456 -13.76 -10.60 -16.44
C SER A 456 -12.84 -11.66 -17.07
N LYS A 457 -13.18 -12.13 -18.27
CA LYS A 457 -12.18 -12.79 -19.10
C LYS A 457 -11.24 -11.68 -19.60
N ASN A 458 -10.26 -11.30 -18.79
CA ASN A 458 -9.06 -10.70 -19.35
C ASN A 458 -8.41 -11.81 -20.17
N GLN A 459 -8.54 -11.74 -21.50
CA GLN A 459 -7.58 -12.41 -22.36
C GLN A 459 -6.22 -11.82 -21.98
N ILE A 460 -5.39 -12.62 -21.31
CA ILE A 460 -4.03 -12.21 -20.99
C ILE A 460 -3.29 -12.12 -22.32
N GLU A 461 -2.98 -10.91 -22.78
CA GLU A 461 -2.23 -10.67 -24.01
C GLU A 461 -0.75 -10.53 -23.68
N LEU A 462 0.09 -11.41 -24.24
CA LEU A 462 1.55 -11.31 -24.06
C LEU A 462 2.12 -10.23 -24.98
N LYS A 463 3.07 -9.46 -24.45
CA LYS A 463 3.83 -8.43 -25.19
C LYS A 463 5.28 -8.86 -25.31
N GLU A 464 6.01 -8.28 -26.27
CA GLU A 464 7.45 -8.49 -26.42
C GLU A 464 8.20 -8.08 -25.15
N PRO A 465 8.90 -9.00 -24.46
CA PRO A 465 9.75 -8.65 -23.34
C PRO A 465 11.05 -8.02 -23.86
N ILE A 466 11.33 -6.80 -23.42
CA ILE A 466 12.48 -6.00 -23.88
C ILE A 466 13.16 -5.36 -22.66
N ILE A 467 14.49 -5.48 -22.60
CA ILE A 467 15.33 -4.68 -21.70
C ILE A 467 16.06 -3.60 -22.50
N ARG A 468 16.19 -2.42 -21.92
CA ARG A 468 16.88 -1.28 -22.54
C ARG A 468 18.05 -0.84 -21.69
N LEU A 469 19.22 -0.75 -22.31
CA LEU A 469 20.43 -0.18 -21.76
C LEU A 469 20.39 1.34 -21.89
N HIS A 470 20.56 2.02 -20.77
CA HIS A 470 20.81 3.44 -20.66
C HIS A 470 22.25 3.64 -20.23
N TYR A 471 22.99 4.43 -21.02
CA TYR A 471 24.42 4.63 -20.80
C TYR A 471 24.82 6.10 -20.91
N LYS A 472 25.68 6.53 -19.99
CA LYS A 472 26.21 7.88 -19.86
C LYS A 472 27.71 7.81 -19.58
N SER A 473 28.47 8.84 -19.95
CA SER A 473 29.91 8.88 -19.60
C SER A 473 30.14 9.37 -18.17
N ASP A 474 29.22 10.20 -17.67
CA ASP A 474 29.27 10.81 -16.35
C ASP A 474 27.87 10.80 -15.72
N ARG A 475 27.80 10.62 -14.39
CA ARG A 475 26.53 10.58 -13.64
C ARG A 475 25.70 11.86 -13.73
N PHE A 476 26.33 13.01 -14.00
CA PHE A 476 25.66 14.30 -14.16
C PHE A 476 25.21 14.57 -15.60
N GLN A 477 25.56 13.69 -16.55
CA GLN A 477 25.12 13.79 -17.93
C GLN A 477 23.61 13.49 -18.02
N LYS A 478 22.87 14.30 -18.77
CA LYS A 478 21.41 14.15 -18.88
C LYS A 478 21.01 13.21 -20.02
N ASP A 479 21.71 13.29 -21.14
CA ASP A 479 21.49 12.53 -22.35
C ASP A 479 22.20 11.17 -22.34
N ASN A 480 21.58 10.15 -22.95
CA ASN A 480 22.21 8.85 -23.18
C ASN A 480 23.19 8.96 -24.37
N LEU A 481 24.36 8.37 -24.21
CA LEU A 481 25.39 8.38 -25.24
C LEU A 481 25.11 7.36 -26.34
N PRO A 482 25.25 7.74 -27.61
CA PRO A 482 25.19 6.79 -28.72
C PRO A 482 26.37 5.81 -28.65
N ILE A 483 26.07 4.52 -28.69
CA ILE A 483 27.08 3.45 -28.70
C ILE A 483 27.32 3.00 -30.15
N TYR A 484 28.53 3.18 -30.66
CA TYR A 484 28.93 2.78 -32.02
C TYR A 484 29.71 1.46 -32.04
N ASN A 485 30.35 1.13 -30.91
CA ASN A 485 31.20 -0.03 -30.75
C ASN A 485 30.82 -0.76 -29.46
N LEU A 486 30.49 -2.04 -29.59
CA LEU A 486 30.11 -2.91 -28.48
C LEU A 486 30.78 -4.27 -28.66
N LEU A 487 31.48 -4.75 -27.64
CA LEU A 487 31.92 -6.12 -27.56
C LEU A 487 30.83 -6.95 -26.88
N ILE A 488 30.34 -7.97 -27.56
CA ILE A 488 29.42 -8.95 -27.00
C ILE A 488 30.20 -10.25 -26.82
N ASN A 489 30.34 -10.71 -25.58
CA ASN A 489 31.11 -11.91 -25.26
C ASN A 489 32.55 -11.91 -25.81
N ASN A 490 33.15 -10.71 -25.89
CA ASN A 490 34.46 -10.39 -26.50
C ASN A 490 34.49 -10.37 -28.04
N GLU A 491 33.36 -10.50 -28.71
CA GLU A 491 33.25 -10.31 -30.16
C GLU A 491 32.83 -8.88 -30.51
N LYS A 492 33.61 -8.23 -31.39
CA LYS A 492 33.39 -6.81 -31.74
C LYS A 492 32.18 -6.67 -32.67
N LYS A 493 31.22 -5.83 -32.29
CA LYS A 493 30.19 -5.28 -33.17
C LYS A 493 30.44 -3.78 -33.39
N GLU A 494 30.77 -3.43 -34.63
CA GLU A 494 31.03 -2.06 -35.09
C GLU A 494 30.05 -1.72 -36.21
N GLN A 495 29.46 -0.53 -36.15
CA GLN A 495 28.51 -0.06 -37.17
C GLN A 495 28.72 1.42 -37.49
N ASP A 496 28.41 1.80 -38.73
CA ASP A 496 28.46 3.20 -39.20
C ASP A 496 27.39 4.11 -38.55
N LYS A 497 26.41 3.51 -37.86
CA LYS A 497 25.33 4.18 -37.14
C LYS A 497 25.33 3.72 -35.68
N ALA A 498 24.87 4.60 -34.79
CA ALA A 498 24.67 4.24 -33.40
C ALA A 498 23.73 3.04 -33.28
N LEU A 499 24.08 2.10 -32.40
CA LEU A 499 23.29 0.91 -32.13
C LEU A 499 21.97 1.32 -31.45
N ASN A 500 20.85 0.81 -31.98
CA ASN A 500 19.50 1.07 -31.44
C ASN A 500 18.95 -0.16 -30.73
N GLU A 501 19.14 -1.34 -31.32
CA GLU A 501 18.68 -2.62 -30.78
C GLU A 501 19.52 -3.77 -31.30
N PHE A 502 19.55 -4.86 -30.55
CA PHE A 502 20.13 -6.12 -30.99
C PHE A 502 19.41 -7.31 -30.34
N ASN A 503 19.36 -8.42 -31.09
CA ASN A 503 18.83 -9.69 -30.63
C ASN A 503 19.98 -10.68 -30.44
N ILE A 504 19.92 -11.45 -29.36
CA ILE A 504 20.92 -12.46 -29.03
C ILE A 504 20.21 -13.79 -28.81
N ASP A 505 20.62 -14.81 -29.53
CA ASP A 505 20.09 -16.16 -29.36
C ASP A 505 20.63 -16.75 -28.04
N LEU A 506 19.82 -17.56 -27.35
CA LEU A 506 20.17 -18.21 -26.08
C LEU A 506 21.45 -19.05 -26.20
N LYS A 507 21.71 -19.66 -27.36
CA LYS A 507 22.92 -20.44 -27.63
C LYS A 507 24.20 -19.61 -27.62
N ASP A 508 24.07 -18.30 -27.86
CA ASP A 508 25.19 -17.36 -27.88
C ASP A 508 25.43 -16.74 -26.48
N LEU A 509 24.55 -17.05 -25.51
CA LEU A 509 24.76 -16.76 -24.09
C LEU A 509 25.69 -17.81 -23.48
N LYS A 510 26.57 -17.35 -22.58
CA LYS A 510 27.52 -18.21 -21.88
C LYS A 510 26.86 -18.86 -20.66
N ASP A 511 27.44 -19.96 -20.21
CA ASP A 511 27.18 -20.43 -18.84
C ASP A 511 27.86 -19.47 -17.85
N ILE A 512 27.28 -19.34 -16.66
CA ILE A 512 27.80 -18.43 -15.63
C ILE A 512 29.19 -18.87 -15.20
N GLU A 513 30.18 -17.99 -15.36
CA GLU A 513 31.58 -18.27 -15.00
C GLU A 513 31.84 -18.05 -13.49
N ASP A 514 31.14 -17.13 -12.85
CA ASP A 514 31.27 -16.87 -11.42
C ASP A 514 30.58 -17.97 -10.59
N ILE A 515 31.38 -18.80 -9.92
CA ILE A 515 30.92 -19.95 -9.15
C ILE A 515 30.09 -19.52 -7.93
N ASN A 516 30.40 -18.37 -7.33
CA ASN A 516 29.70 -17.91 -6.13
C ASN A 516 28.27 -17.51 -6.46
N ILE A 517 28.10 -16.69 -7.51
CA ILE A 517 26.76 -16.26 -7.95
C ILE A 517 25.95 -17.45 -8.48
N LEU A 518 26.59 -18.37 -9.21
CA LEU A 518 25.93 -19.58 -9.70
C LEU A 518 25.43 -20.49 -8.56
N ASN A 519 26.21 -20.63 -7.48
CA ASN A 519 25.80 -21.41 -6.32
C ASN A 519 24.65 -20.75 -5.57
N GLN A 520 24.69 -19.42 -5.44
CA GLN A 520 23.61 -18.65 -4.82
C GLN A 520 22.31 -18.79 -5.61
N PHE A 521 22.35 -18.66 -6.94
CA PHE A 521 21.17 -18.91 -7.77
C PHE A 521 20.63 -20.34 -7.65
N LYS A 522 21.51 -21.36 -7.55
CA LYS A 522 21.06 -22.75 -7.35
C LYS A 522 20.44 -23.00 -5.98
N GLN A 523 20.76 -22.19 -4.98
CA GLN A 523 20.17 -22.26 -3.64
C GLN A 523 18.79 -21.61 -3.62
N ASP A 524 18.65 -20.45 -4.25
CA ASP A 524 17.45 -19.63 -4.19
C ASP A 524 16.40 -20.04 -5.23
N PHE A 525 16.83 -20.62 -6.36
CA PHE A 525 15.95 -21.06 -7.45
C PHE A 525 15.95 -22.58 -7.64
N SER A 526 14.77 -23.14 -7.95
CA SER A 526 14.60 -24.59 -8.14
C SER A 526 15.33 -25.12 -9.38
N LYS A 527 15.40 -26.44 -9.54
CA LYS A 527 15.99 -27.09 -10.74
C LYS A 527 15.23 -26.79 -12.06
N ASP A 528 14.06 -26.17 -11.97
CA ASP A 528 13.23 -25.78 -13.11
C ASP A 528 13.70 -24.48 -13.78
N TYR A 529 14.83 -23.93 -13.36
CA TYR A 529 15.46 -22.74 -13.95
C TYR A 529 16.75 -23.10 -14.70
N GLU A 530 17.08 -22.29 -15.70
CA GLU A 530 18.34 -22.28 -16.43
C GLU A 530 19.05 -20.94 -16.18
N PHE A 531 20.37 -20.95 -16.06
CA PHE A 531 21.16 -19.77 -15.71
C PHE A 531 22.14 -19.46 -16.84
N LYS A 532 22.16 -18.22 -17.32
CA LYS A 532 23.00 -17.77 -18.44
C LYS A 532 23.64 -16.42 -18.16
N GLU A 533 24.76 -16.17 -18.82
CA GLU A 533 25.56 -14.95 -18.72
C GLU A 533 25.73 -14.29 -20.09
N LEU A 534 25.67 -12.96 -20.12
CA LEU A 534 26.01 -12.14 -21.27
C LEU A 534 26.98 -11.03 -20.85
N ASN A 535 28.11 -10.95 -21.54
CA ASN A 535 29.11 -9.92 -21.28
C ASN A 535 29.06 -8.85 -22.36
N LEU A 536 28.82 -7.62 -21.94
CA LEU A 536 28.85 -6.43 -22.78
C LEU A 536 30.06 -5.60 -22.37
N SER A 537 30.90 -5.20 -23.33
CA SER A 537 32.02 -4.29 -23.05
C SER A 537 32.03 -3.15 -24.04
N PHE A 538 32.11 -1.93 -23.52
CA PHE A 538 32.25 -0.71 -24.31
C PHE A 538 32.90 0.37 -23.42
N ASP A 539 33.70 1.23 -24.05
CA ASP A 539 34.61 2.14 -23.37
C ASP A 539 35.49 1.44 -22.31
N THR A 540 35.50 1.93 -21.07
CA THR A 540 36.20 1.32 -19.93
C THR A 540 35.30 0.45 -19.06
N ASN A 541 34.07 0.17 -19.50
CA ASN A 541 33.08 -0.54 -18.68
C ASN A 541 32.90 -1.98 -19.17
N LEU A 542 32.84 -2.90 -18.20
CA LEU A 542 32.42 -4.27 -18.41
C LEU A 542 31.07 -4.47 -17.72
N ILE A 543 30.08 -4.99 -18.43
CA ILE A 543 28.76 -5.27 -17.88
C ILE A 543 28.49 -6.75 -18.06
N LYS A 544 28.27 -7.44 -16.94
CA LYS A 544 27.84 -8.83 -16.90
C LYS A 544 26.35 -8.87 -16.59
N LEU A 545 25.59 -9.49 -17.48
CA LEU A 545 24.15 -9.69 -17.32
C LEU A 545 23.89 -11.17 -17.03
N TYR A 546 23.30 -11.45 -15.87
CA TYR A 546 22.90 -12.79 -15.48
C TYR A 546 21.41 -12.99 -15.71
N PHE A 547 21.03 -14.06 -16.40
CA PHE A 547 19.65 -14.40 -16.71
C PHE A 547 19.23 -15.70 -16.02
N ILE A 548 18.19 -15.63 -15.20
CA ILE A 548 17.52 -16.76 -14.57
C ILE A 548 16.25 -17.05 -15.37
N ILE A 549 16.24 -18.15 -16.13
CA ILE A 549 15.22 -18.45 -17.14
C ILE A 549 14.34 -19.62 -16.66
N PRO A 550 13.04 -19.41 -16.37
CA PRO A 550 12.13 -20.50 -16.05
C PRO A 550 11.92 -21.44 -17.24
N LYS A 551 12.09 -22.75 -17.05
CA LYS A 551 11.89 -23.77 -18.12
C LYS A 551 10.41 -24.03 -18.43
N ASN A 552 9.50 -23.62 -17.54
CA ASN A 552 8.07 -23.92 -17.61
C ASN A 552 7.22 -22.66 -17.62
N ILE A 553 6.19 -22.66 -18.47
CA ILE A 553 5.19 -21.57 -18.53
C ILE A 553 4.06 -21.90 -17.56
N ALA A 554 3.75 -20.95 -16.67
CA ALA A 554 2.67 -21.11 -15.69
C ALA A 554 1.31 -21.33 -16.36
N LYS A 555 0.43 -22.11 -15.71
CA LYS A 555 -0.83 -22.60 -16.31
C LYS A 555 -1.72 -21.48 -16.86
N VAL A 556 -1.75 -20.33 -16.18
CA VAL A 556 -2.52 -19.14 -16.55
C VAL A 556 -2.09 -18.52 -17.88
N TYR A 557 -0.82 -18.62 -18.27
CA TYR A 557 -0.29 -18.03 -19.50
C TYR A 557 -0.19 -19.02 -20.67
N LYS A 558 -0.56 -20.29 -20.49
CA LYS A 558 -0.40 -21.34 -21.53
C LYS A 558 -1.24 -21.08 -22.78
N SER A 559 -2.43 -20.50 -22.63
CA SER A 559 -3.30 -20.18 -23.77
C SER A 559 -2.77 -18.97 -24.53
N ALA A 560 -2.43 -17.89 -23.82
CA ALA A 560 -1.82 -16.69 -24.37
C ALA A 560 -0.52 -16.99 -25.13
N TYR A 561 0.37 -17.82 -24.55
CA TYR A 561 1.62 -18.23 -25.19
C TYR A 561 1.43 -19.05 -26.47
N LYS A 562 0.33 -19.80 -26.61
CA LYS A 562 0.05 -20.53 -27.86
C LYS A 562 -0.26 -19.58 -29.01
N GLU A 563 -0.89 -18.46 -28.70
CA GLU A 563 -1.34 -17.43 -29.66
C GLU A 563 -0.31 -16.32 -29.87
N PHE A 564 0.68 -16.19 -28.97
CA PHE A 564 1.74 -15.19 -29.07
C PHE A 564 2.63 -15.44 -30.30
N GLU A 565 2.86 -14.41 -31.12
CA GLU A 565 3.67 -14.50 -32.34
C GLU A 565 5.17 -14.69 -32.03
N ASN A 566 5.69 -13.95 -31.04
CA ASN A 566 7.11 -13.92 -30.68
C ASN A 566 7.48 -14.92 -29.57
N LYS A 567 7.15 -16.20 -29.77
CA LYS A 567 7.32 -17.27 -28.75
C LYS A 567 8.77 -17.46 -28.29
N ASP A 568 9.72 -17.18 -29.18
CA ASP A 568 11.16 -17.21 -28.94
C ASP A 568 11.60 -16.20 -27.88
N LEU A 569 10.88 -15.09 -27.68
CA LEU A 569 11.16 -14.14 -26.60
C LEU A 569 10.67 -14.66 -25.22
N GLY A 570 9.92 -15.75 -25.19
CA GLY A 570 9.37 -16.35 -23.97
C GLY A 570 8.09 -15.68 -23.47
N ALA A 571 7.46 -16.29 -22.46
CA ALA A 571 6.26 -15.76 -21.82
C ALA A 571 6.65 -14.96 -20.58
N GLY A 572 6.33 -13.65 -20.57
CA GLY A 572 6.40 -12.81 -19.38
C GLY A 572 7.11 -11.49 -19.60
N TYR A 573 7.84 -11.05 -18.60
CA TYR A 573 8.57 -9.80 -18.55
C TYR A 573 9.89 -10.04 -17.81
N PHE A 574 10.88 -9.19 -18.07
CA PHE A 574 12.10 -9.20 -17.29
C PHE A 574 11.85 -8.52 -15.94
N THR A 575 12.41 -9.08 -14.87
CA THR A 575 12.44 -8.46 -13.55
C THR A 575 13.90 -8.39 -13.11
N GLN A 576 14.42 -7.20 -12.88
CA GLN A 576 15.76 -7.04 -12.31
C GLN A 576 15.73 -7.48 -10.84
N LEU A 577 16.72 -8.26 -10.43
CA LEU A 577 16.86 -8.82 -9.08
C LEU A 577 18.02 -8.11 -8.39
N HIS A 578 17.73 -6.94 -7.85
CA HIS A 578 18.73 -6.02 -7.30
C HIS A 578 19.54 -6.61 -6.15
N GLU A 579 18.99 -7.60 -5.43
CA GLU A 579 19.69 -8.32 -4.36
C GLU A 579 20.95 -9.07 -4.82
N TYR A 580 21.08 -9.32 -6.13
CA TYR A 580 22.23 -9.99 -6.74
C TYR A 580 23.12 -9.03 -7.55
N ASP A 581 22.74 -7.76 -7.66
CA ASP A 581 23.50 -6.78 -8.44
C ASP A 581 24.77 -6.35 -7.70
N LYS A 582 25.84 -6.07 -8.44
CA LYS A 582 27.13 -5.66 -7.87
C LYS A 582 27.85 -4.66 -8.75
N ILE A 583 28.55 -3.72 -8.14
CA ILE A 583 29.52 -2.86 -8.82
C ILE A 583 30.90 -3.14 -8.26
N ILE A 584 31.86 -3.41 -9.15
CA ILE A 584 33.27 -3.57 -8.81
C ILE A 584 34.03 -2.43 -9.47
N LYS A 585 34.70 -1.61 -8.66
CA LYS A 585 35.54 -0.50 -9.14
C LYS A 585 37.00 -0.92 -9.12
N ASN A 586 37.62 -1.01 -10.30
CA ASN A 586 39.03 -1.35 -10.44
C ASN A 586 39.84 -0.10 -10.83
N ALA A 587 40.85 0.24 -10.05
CA ALA A 587 41.78 1.33 -10.39
C ALA A 587 42.83 0.81 -11.39
N LEU A 588 42.98 1.47 -12.55
CA LEU A 588 44.09 1.23 -13.48
C LEU A 588 45.29 2.15 -13.14
N GLU A 589 46.49 1.73 -13.53
CA GLU A 589 47.78 2.42 -13.28
C GLU A 589 47.83 3.88 -13.79
N ASP A 590 46.91 4.28 -14.68
CA ASP A 590 46.84 5.61 -15.32
C ASP A 590 45.65 6.49 -14.87
N ASN A 591 45.16 6.37 -13.63
CA ASN A 591 43.99 7.12 -13.11
C ASN A 591 42.67 6.92 -13.90
N LYS A 592 42.55 5.83 -14.67
CA LYS A 592 41.27 5.42 -15.29
C LYS A 592 40.59 4.38 -14.41
N GLU A 593 39.34 4.63 -14.02
CA GLU A 593 38.53 3.63 -13.32
C GLU A 593 37.88 2.70 -14.34
N LEU A 594 38.12 1.39 -14.22
CA LEU A 594 37.35 0.36 -14.91
C LEU A 594 36.21 -0.06 -13.99
N ASN A 595 34.98 0.26 -14.37
CA ASN A 595 33.80 -0.18 -13.63
C ASN A 595 33.28 -1.47 -14.24
N GLU A 596 33.14 -2.49 -13.40
CA GLU A 596 32.50 -3.74 -13.74
C GLU A 596 31.13 -3.79 -13.06
N TYR A 597 30.07 -3.84 -13.87
CA TYR A 597 28.69 -3.88 -13.44
C TYR A 597 28.13 -5.28 -13.60
N HIS A 598 27.49 -5.79 -12.57
CA HIS A 598 26.82 -7.09 -12.55
C HIS A 598 25.34 -6.84 -12.34
N PHE A 599 24.52 -7.22 -13.31
CA PHE A 599 23.06 -7.09 -13.22
C PHE A 599 22.38 -8.43 -13.42
N SER A 600 21.45 -8.77 -12.53
CA SER A 600 20.73 -10.05 -12.55
C SER A 600 19.27 -9.86 -12.92
N PHE A 601 18.74 -10.72 -13.79
CA PHE A 601 17.36 -10.66 -14.27
C PHE A 601 16.67 -12.02 -14.16
N LEU A 602 15.47 -12.03 -13.59
CA LEU A 602 14.49 -13.07 -13.88
C LEU A 602 13.95 -12.83 -15.29
N ALA A 603 14.20 -13.77 -16.19
CA ALA A 603 13.84 -13.68 -17.59
C ALA A 603 12.45 -14.28 -17.88
N PRO A 604 11.83 -13.96 -19.02
CA PRO A 604 10.62 -14.61 -19.49
C PRO A 604 10.76 -16.14 -19.53
N ALA A 605 9.68 -16.84 -19.18
CA ALA A 605 9.65 -18.29 -19.18
C ALA A 605 9.85 -18.84 -20.60
N LYS A 606 10.77 -19.79 -20.75
CA LYS A 606 11.20 -20.37 -22.04
C LYS A 606 11.81 -19.37 -23.03
N MET A 607 12.38 -18.26 -22.56
CA MET A 607 13.13 -17.35 -23.43
C MET A 607 14.21 -18.13 -24.22
N GLN A 608 14.23 -17.92 -25.53
CA GLN A 608 15.24 -18.44 -26.47
C GLN A 608 15.97 -17.30 -27.19
N ASN A 609 15.38 -16.12 -27.28
CA ASN A 609 15.97 -14.92 -27.86
C ASN A 609 15.82 -13.75 -26.88
N LEU A 610 16.90 -13.03 -26.65
CA LEU A 610 16.95 -11.80 -25.86
C LEU A 610 16.90 -10.60 -26.79
N LYS A 611 15.92 -9.72 -26.61
CA LYS A 611 15.82 -8.43 -27.30
C LYS A 611 16.30 -7.30 -26.38
N LEU A 612 17.40 -6.64 -26.77
CA LEU A 612 18.03 -5.56 -26.02
C LEU A 612 18.00 -4.26 -26.84
N GLN A 613 17.55 -3.17 -26.22
CA GLN A 613 17.54 -1.83 -26.81
C GLN A 613 18.61 -0.94 -26.19
N ILE A 614 19.13 0.03 -26.94
CA ILE A 614 20.03 1.07 -26.41
C ILE A 614 19.30 2.40 -26.47
N ALA A 615 19.18 3.07 -25.33
CA ALA A 615 18.59 4.39 -25.23
C ALA A 615 19.49 5.44 -25.92
N GLN A 616 18.88 6.42 -26.58
CA GLN A 616 19.60 7.49 -27.29
C GLN A 616 19.02 8.85 -26.94
N GLY A 617 19.89 9.83 -26.70
CA GLY A 617 19.48 11.20 -26.42
C GLY A 617 18.76 11.35 -25.07
N LEU A 618 17.88 12.35 -24.97
CA LEU A 618 17.07 12.60 -23.78
C LEU A 618 15.92 11.61 -23.72
N ASP A 619 15.84 10.84 -22.62
CA ASP A 619 14.74 9.91 -22.37
C ASP A 619 13.91 10.44 -21.18
N GLU A 620 12.63 10.74 -21.43
CA GLU A 620 11.70 11.31 -20.45
C GLU A 620 11.50 10.38 -19.23
N ILE A 621 11.77 9.08 -19.38
CA ILE A 621 11.64 8.06 -18.31
C ILE A 621 12.68 8.27 -17.18
N LEU A 622 13.81 8.94 -17.45
CA LEU A 622 14.93 9.05 -16.51
C LEU A 622 15.03 10.37 -15.74
N GLU A 623 14.22 11.38 -16.04
CA GLU A 623 14.38 12.69 -15.41
C GLU A 623 14.13 12.68 -13.89
N ASP A 624 13.40 11.70 -13.35
CA ASP A 624 13.05 11.58 -11.92
C ASP A 624 13.87 10.53 -11.12
N GLU A 625 14.40 9.48 -11.76
CA GLU A 625 15.14 8.40 -11.06
C GLU A 625 16.65 8.64 -10.99
N ASP A 626 17.28 9.21 -12.01
CA ASP A 626 18.73 9.49 -12.01
C ASP A 626 19.12 10.55 -10.97
N ARG A 627 18.17 11.40 -10.54
CA ARG A 627 18.38 12.38 -9.47
C ARG A 627 18.43 11.75 -8.07
N LYS A 628 18.01 10.49 -7.92
CA LYS A 628 17.87 9.80 -6.61
C LYS A 628 19.02 8.84 -6.30
N GLN A 629 19.75 8.34 -7.30
CA GLN A 629 20.80 7.33 -7.12
C GLN A 629 22.16 7.85 -7.60
N GLU A 630 23.05 8.25 -6.68
CA GLU A 630 24.30 8.99 -6.97
C GLU A 630 25.45 8.19 -7.65
N LEU A 631 25.22 6.99 -8.19
CA LEU A 631 26.29 5.99 -8.41
C LEU A 631 26.38 5.28 -9.78
N TYR A 632 25.39 5.38 -10.68
CA TYR A 632 25.37 4.55 -11.91
C TYR A 632 25.52 5.37 -13.19
N VAL A 633 26.55 5.07 -14.00
CA VAL A 633 26.68 5.54 -15.39
C VAL A 633 26.05 4.59 -16.41
N CYS A 634 25.65 3.39 -15.97
CA CYS A 634 24.98 2.37 -16.75
C CYS A 634 23.76 1.83 -15.99
N LYS A 635 22.59 1.80 -16.63
CA LYS A 635 21.33 1.30 -16.06
C LYS A 635 20.55 0.50 -17.10
N PHE A 636 19.79 -0.50 -16.65
CA PHE A 636 18.82 -1.20 -17.48
C PHE A 636 17.39 -0.85 -17.06
N VAL A 637 16.52 -0.63 -18.04
CA VAL A 637 15.08 -0.39 -17.83
C VAL A 637 14.29 -1.45 -18.59
N VAL A 638 13.27 -2.00 -17.93
CA VAL A 638 12.35 -2.96 -18.56
C VAL A 638 11.29 -2.17 -19.33
N VAL A 639 11.24 -2.36 -20.66
CA VAL A 639 10.40 -1.52 -21.55
C VAL A 639 9.00 -2.10 -21.74
N ASN A 640 8.86 -3.43 -21.73
CA ASN A 640 7.57 -4.10 -21.94
C ASN A 640 7.55 -5.52 -21.35
N GLY A 641 6.33 -6.01 -21.08
CA GLY A 641 6.00 -7.37 -20.67
C GLY A 641 4.81 -7.41 -19.71
N VAL A 642 4.17 -8.57 -19.54
CA VAL A 642 3.08 -8.77 -18.56
C VAL A 642 3.68 -9.31 -17.27
N LYS A 643 3.36 -8.69 -16.13
CA LYS A 643 3.78 -9.19 -14.82
C LYS A 643 3.23 -10.61 -14.60
N ILE A 644 4.10 -11.63 -14.73
CA ILE A 644 3.75 -13.05 -14.59
C ILE A 644 3.57 -13.46 -13.14
#